data_AF-A0A660MPV5-F1
#
_entry.id   AF-A0A660MPV5-F1
#
_cell.length_a   1.000
_cell.length_b   1.000
_cell.length_c   1.000
_cell.angle_alpha   90.00
_cell.angle_beta   90.00
_cell.angle_gamma   90.00
#
_symmetry.space_group_name_H-M   'P 1'
#
loop_
_entity.id
_entity.type
_entity.pdbx_description
1 polymer ?
#
loop_
_entity_poly.entity_id
_entity_poly.type
_entity_poly.pdbx_seq_one_letter_code
_entity_poly.pdbx_strand_id
1 'polypeptide(L)'
;MSAAEIQKNELLNGQDKLEKKLNQAPEQFQNEIEANTALSGVESQITTSTAKKEASKMAYAMENQKFEQLPLTNYNEIIQNTPLHQKILTVVAMPEFNDHPEFKGKTPEQRAEYLFRKINVGLLHFYTKKLDISAGEPVPEYLHKVILPASEWTLMMMLKYNKHENNVNFLGELTNFSMNSISTMFTGVTSLAKKFTYPYQQAKKLMNVSDFLCLPKNRSALQNLKNPYDFYEKVMQNPIWEKDKLDINKITWSQFNLPDLNGQELSQTELEQKLASQKNKLQKEIGSIQMVESPETVKKLLGVLKKTDTFFEQTNALSNSLLDSLDKYNGVDATLKNTFGFDMFEAVKSSKFLTGILNFVLSLLGFSGGITGLERSWKKRKIDKEMTAPRRKLISESYEEYVNDKKTDENTAKNLVKNYGIEKLPEDQIAKFNLDLPKIQEIMDKRFLSGDGAGQINPYTLLAIKTDRFDGKDFLVETKTATGEINYKIKPELFSDSTNKELFLDAYMTVMLTSFGNNPAFLKQASDADSLAFCLFSGLVIQKDNIIDGMKAEAILPETFYKKLETQQENNGHSEKEENSDSNQGKNTNKISESSESIDKTLADTLADLIIQGEARENYGAVNKKDIDGVSIGLMQWHKVRAGNLLKRLKARNPKLFESIMTDPLFDNLAHAGDVAWQDKHADQFKELMKYPEFQDEMKQQVRDDVLVYVHQIKSRGITDPRAILAMGRIYNAGNGFAERIKDSILKKNGNINDYQTIIAEYNATKHGRSYRIFDKKDKTGESYAQVIANYTVDRSTAIV
;
A
#
# COMPACT_ATOMS: atom_id res chain seq x y z
N MET A 1 41.42 -21.97 3.96
CA MET A 1 40.65 -21.20 4.94
C MET A 1 39.18 -21.49 4.74
N SER A 2 38.50 -21.94 5.78
CA SER A 2 37.04 -22.14 5.78
C SER A 2 36.29 -20.79 5.76
N ALA A 3 35.03 -20.78 5.33
CA ALA A 3 34.20 -19.57 5.39
C ALA A 3 34.11 -18.96 6.80
N ALA A 4 34.20 -19.80 7.84
CA ALA A 4 34.26 -19.37 9.24
C ALA A 4 35.60 -18.70 9.62
N GLU A 5 36.72 -19.13 9.03
CA GLU A 5 38.03 -18.48 9.23
C GLU A 5 38.16 -17.16 8.46
N ILE A 6 37.53 -17.05 7.29
CA ILE A 6 37.45 -15.79 6.53
C ILE A 6 36.62 -14.77 7.33
N GLN A 7 35.48 -15.18 7.88
CA GLN A 7 34.67 -14.34 8.77
C GLN A 7 35.40 -13.94 10.05
N LYS A 8 36.16 -14.85 10.66
CA LYS A 8 36.97 -14.56 11.86
C LYS A 8 38.11 -13.57 11.56
N ASN A 9 38.76 -13.71 10.41
CA ASN A 9 39.84 -12.80 9.98
C ASN A 9 39.30 -11.44 9.51
N GLU A 10 38.09 -11.36 8.96
CA GLU A 10 37.40 -10.10 8.66
C GLU A 10 36.94 -9.38 9.93
N LEU A 11 36.49 -10.12 10.95
CA LEU A 11 36.20 -9.60 12.29
C LEU A 11 37.46 -9.05 12.99
N LEU A 12 38.57 -9.78 12.92
CA LEU A 12 39.86 -9.35 13.48
C LEU A 12 40.43 -8.14 12.73
N ASN A 13 40.36 -8.11 11.39
CA ASN A 13 40.74 -6.92 10.60
C ASN A 13 39.82 -5.71 10.83
N GLY A 14 38.55 -5.95 11.19
CA GLY A 14 37.61 -4.93 11.62
C GLY A 14 37.99 -4.34 12.99
N GLN A 15 38.40 -5.20 13.94
CA GLN A 15 38.90 -4.79 15.26
C GLN A 15 40.24 -4.03 15.17
N ASP A 16 41.18 -4.48 14.35
CA ASP A 16 42.47 -3.80 14.11
C ASP A 16 42.30 -2.40 13.49
N LYS A 17 41.29 -2.23 12.61
CA LYS A 17 40.90 -0.91 12.07
C LYS A 17 40.22 -0.03 13.10
N LEU A 18 39.56 -0.61 14.09
CA LEU A 18 38.94 0.08 15.22
C LEU A 18 40.02 0.56 16.20
N GLU A 19 40.98 -0.30 16.57
CA GLU A 19 42.12 0.04 17.45
C GLU A 19 43.02 1.11 16.84
N LYS A 20 43.28 1.07 15.52
CA LYS A 20 44.01 2.13 14.82
C LYS A 20 43.27 3.48 14.77
N LYS A 21 41.93 3.48 14.88
CA LYS A 21 41.12 4.71 14.97
C LYS A 21 40.95 5.21 16.41
N LEU A 22 40.96 4.31 17.38
CA LEU A 22 40.92 4.61 18.82
C LEU A 22 42.25 5.18 19.36
N ASN A 23 43.38 4.89 18.69
CA ASN A 23 44.70 5.40 19.05
C ASN A 23 45.10 6.71 18.33
N GLN A 24 44.19 7.35 17.58
CA GLN A 24 44.43 8.69 17.04
C GLN A 24 44.15 9.73 18.13
N ALA A 25 45.15 10.59 18.38
CA ALA A 25 45.11 11.53 19.49
C ALA A 25 43.89 12.48 19.42
N PRO A 26 43.33 12.92 20.57
CA PRO A 26 42.02 13.57 20.67
C PRO A 26 41.89 14.95 20.00
N GLU A 27 42.96 15.50 19.41
CA GLU A 27 42.98 16.88 18.91
C GLU A 27 42.37 17.06 17.50
N GLN A 28 41.81 16.01 16.88
CA GLN A 28 41.16 16.11 15.56
C GLN A 28 39.63 15.91 15.54
N PHE A 29 38.96 15.76 16.68
CA PHE A 29 37.50 15.77 16.74
C PHE A 29 37.01 17.08 17.34
N GLN A 30 36.41 17.93 16.50
CA GLN A 30 36.00 19.27 16.92
C GLN A 30 34.76 19.31 17.82
N ASN A 31 34.04 18.20 18.07
CA ASN A 31 33.03 18.12 19.13
C ASN A 31 32.66 16.67 19.48
N GLU A 32 32.46 16.39 20.78
CA GLU A 32 32.09 15.10 21.40
C GLU A 32 30.75 14.53 20.88
N ILE A 33 29.93 15.37 20.24
CA ILE A 33 28.64 15.03 19.64
C ILE A 33 28.80 14.28 18.31
N GLU A 34 29.81 14.59 17.50
CA GLU A 34 30.03 13.89 16.22
C GLU A 34 30.58 12.47 16.42
N ALA A 35 31.42 12.27 17.45
CA ALA A 35 31.93 10.94 17.80
C ALA A 35 30.83 10.00 18.33
N ASN A 36 29.92 10.52 19.18
CA ASN A 36 28.80 9.74 19.72
C ASN A 36 27.67 9.50 18.71
N THR A 37 27.47 10.39 17.74
CA THR A 37 26.50 10.22 16.64
C THR A 37 26.99 9.20 15.59
N ALA A 38 28.31 9.17 15.33
CA ALA A 38 28.91 8.19 14.42
C ALA A 38 28.99 6.78 15.02
N LEU A 39 29.22 6.63 16.34
CA LEU A 39 29.19 5.32 17.00
C LEU A 39 27.76 4.76 17.14
N SER A 40 26.80 5.57 17.58
CA SER A 40 25.40 5.12 17.75
C SER A 40 24.71 4.77 16.44
N GLY A 41 25.02 5.47 15.34
CA GLY A 41 24.49 5.18 14.00
C GLY A 41 25.02 3.88 13.39
N VAL A 42 26.19 3.41 13.81
CA VAL A 42 26.82 2.16 13.35
C VAL A 42 26.43 0.99 14.26
N GLU A 43 26.38 1.21 15.58
CA GLU A 43 25.94 0.19 16.55
C GLU A 43 24.44 -0.15 16.42
N SER A 44 23.56 0.82 16.09
CA SER A 44 22.13 0.53 15.85
C SER A 44 21.87 -0.18 14.52
N GLN A 45 22.76 -0.08 13.53
CA GLN A 45 22.60 -0.77 12.24
C GLN A 45 23.17 -2.21 12.27
N ILE A 46 24.19 -2.45 13.08
CA ILE A 46 24.87 -3.76 13.16
C ILE A 46 24.19 -4.68 14.18
N THR A 47 23.72 -4.15 15.32
CA THR A 47 23.15 -4.97 16.41
C THR A 47 21.70 -5.39 16.14
N THR A 48 20.92 -4.59 15.41
CA THR A 48 19.52 -4.91 15.09
C THR A 48 19.35 -5.77 13.83
N SER A 49 20.34 -5.82 12.93
CA SER A 49 20.22 -6.57 11.66
C SER A 49 20.59 -8.05 11.81
N THR A 50 21.55 -8.41 12.66
CA THR A 50 22.03 -9.81 12.76
C THR A 50 21.06 -10.68 13.57
N ALA A 51 20.64 -10.23 14.76
CA ALA A 51 19.73 -11.01 15.61
C ALA A 51 18.32 -11.15 14.99
N LYS A 52 17.79 -10.09 14.35
CA LYS A 52 16.52 -10.18 13.60
C LYS A 52 16.64 -11.10 12.38
N LYS A 53 17.78 -11.10 11.71
CA LYS A 53 18.03 -11.99 10.56
C LYS A 53 18.16 -13.44 11.01
N GLU A 54 18.85 -13.73 12.11
CA GLU A 54 18.92 -15.08 12.69
C GLU A 54 17.56 -15.57 13.19
N ALA A 55 16.77 -14.72 13.86
CA ALA A 55 15.39 -15.08 14.24
C ALA A 55 14.49 -15.36 13.03
N SER A 56 14.62 -14.55 11.97
CA SER A 56 13.88 -14.77 10.71
C SER A 56 14.29 -16.07 10.02
N LYS A 57 15.59 -16.42 10.03
CA LYS A 57 16.10 -17.70 9.51
C LYS A 57 15.56 -18.90 10.28
N MET A 58 15.55 -18.84 11.62
CA MET A 58 15.02 -19.93 12.44
C MET A 58 13.52 -20.14 12.20
N ALA A 59 12.74 -19.05 12.17
CA ALA A 59 11.31 -19.13 11.86
C ALA A 59 11.06 -19.74 10.47
N TYR A 60 11.83 -19.31 9.46
CA TYR A 60 11.74 -19.85 8.11
C TYR A 60 12.09 -21.34 8.04
N ALA A 61 13.15 -21.77 8.74
CA ALA A 61 13.56 -23.17 8.79
C ALA A 61 12.47 -24.06 9.40
N MET A 62 11.79 -23.59 10.46
CA MET A 62 10.68 -24.30 11.08
C MET A 62 9.47 -24.41 10.14
N GLU A 63 9.13 -23.34 9.42
CA GLU A 63 8.06 -23.37 8.41
C GLU A 63 8.36 -24.34 7.27
N ASN A 64 9.60 -24.34 6.76
CA ASN A 64 10.02 -25.28 5.73
C ASN A 64 9.85 -26.73 6.17
N GLN A 65 10.30 -27.08 7.38
CA GLN A 65 10.16 -28.43 7.92
C GLN A 65 8.69 -28.85 8.03
N LYS A 66 7.82 -27.92 8.43
CA LYS A 66 6.37 -28.13 8.49
C LYS A 66 5.76 -28.38 7.11
N PHE A 67 6.17 -27.65 6.09
CA PHE A 67 5.66 -27.82 4.72
C PHE A 67 6.17 -29.09 4.04
N GLU A 68 7.39 -29.53 4.36
CA GLU A 68 7.96 -30.76 3.79
C GLU A 68 7.15 -32.02 4.15
N GLN A 69 6.38 -31.99 5.23
CA GLN A 69 5.57 -33.13 5.69
C GLN A 69 4.21 -33.27 4.99
N LEU A 70 3.79 -32.27 4.19
CA LEU A 70 2.47 -32.29 3.57
C LEU A 70 2.38 -33.26 2.37
N PRO A 71 1.18 -33.80 2.03
CA PRO A 71 1.04 -34.73 0.91
C PRO A 71 1.40 -34.10 -0.44
N LEU A 72 2.10 -34.85 -1.31
CA LEU A 72 2.33 -34.46 -2.70
C LEU A 72 1.16 -34.92 -3.59
N THR A 73 -0.03 -34.39 -3.35
CA THR A 73 -1.28 -34.79 -4.02
C THR A 73 -1.12 -34.89 -5.53
N ASN A 74 -0.52 -33.87 -6.17
CA ASN A 74 -0.36 -33.89 -7.62
C ASN A 74 0.64 -34.90 -8.12
N TYR A 75 1.81 -35.01 -7.47
CA TYR A 75 2.82 -35.97 -7.89
C TYR A 75 2.28 -37.39 -7.77
N ASN A 76 1.70 -37.74 -6.61
CA ASN A 76 1.26 -39.10 -6.31
C ASN A 76 -0.05 -39.48 -7.04
N GLU A 77 -0.99 -38.55 -7.22
CA GLU A 77 -2.32 -38.91 -7.74
C GLU A 77 -2.52 -38.58 -9.22
N ILE A 78 -1.86 -37.54 -9.73
CA ILE A 78 -2.07 -37.03 -11.09
C ILE A 78 -0.91 -37.38 -12.01
N ILE A 79 0.33 -37.24 -11.53
CA ILE A 79 1.51 -37.42 -12.37
C ILE A 79 1.95 -38.87 -12.38
N GLN A 80 2.00 -39.51 -11.21
CA GLN A 80 2.38 -40.90 -11.07
C GLN A 80 1.56 -41.77 -12.03
N ASN A 81 2.25 -42.65 -12.77
CA ASN A 81 1.66 -43.54 -13.80
C ASN A 81 1.20 -42.85 -15.10
N THR A 82 1.58 -41.59 -15.35
CA THR A 82 1.38 -40.94 -16.66
C THR A 82 2.62 -41.02 -17.56
N PRO A 83 2.49 -40.82 -18.87
CA PRO A 83 3.66 -40.70 -19.76
C PRO A 83 4.62 -39.57 -19.35
N LEU A 84 4.12 -38.51 -18.72
CA LEU A 84 4.96 -37.42 -18.21
C LEU A 84 5.87 -37.90 -17.08
N HIS A 85 5.37 -38.76 -16.18
CA HIS A 85 6.18 -39.32 -15.09
C HIS A 85 7.38 -40.10 -15.61
N GLN A 86 7.15 -40.94 -16.63
CA GLN A 86 8.24 -41.69 -17.27
C GLN A 86 9.30 -40.76 -17.87
N LYS A 87 8.88 -39.70 -18.57
CA LYS A 87 9.81 -38.68 -19.09
C LYS A 87 10.61 -37.99 -17.97
N ILE A 88 9.96 -37.65 -16.86
CA ILE A 88 10.63 -37.07 -15.69
C ILE A 88 11.69 -38.03 -15.15
N LEU A 89 11.35 -39.30 -14.97
CA LEU A 89 12.28 -40.33 -14.51
C LEU A 89 13.46 -40.50 -15.46
N THR A 90 13.23 -40.53 -16.77
CA THR A 90 14.31 -40.59 -17.78
C THR A 90 15.27 -39.43 -17.65
N VAL A 91 14.75 -38.21 -17.49
CA VAL A 91 15.58 -37.00 -17.38
C VAL A 91 16.39 -36.97 -16.08
N VAL A 92 15.77 -37.26 -14.93
CA VAL A 92 16.51 -37.24 -13.64
C VAL A 92 17.42 -38.47 -13.45
N ALA A 93 17.27 -39.51 -14.27
CA ALA A 93 18.17 -40.67 -14.34
C ALA A 93 19.44 -40.40 -15.17
N MET A 94 19.52 -39.29 -15.90
CA MET A 94 20.68 -38.97 -16.72
C MET A 94 21.99 -38.95 -15.89
N PRO A 95 23.10 -39.51 -16.38
CA PRO A 95 24.34 -39.67 -15.61
C PRO A 95 24.90 -38.39 -14.99
N GLU A 96 24.65 -37.25 -15.64
CA GLU A 96 25.04 -35.89 -15.22
C GLU A 96 24.49 -35.49 -13.85
N PHE A 97 23.50 -36.22 -13.35
CA PHE A 97 22.86 -35.99 -12.05
C PHE A 97 23.37 -36.90 -10.94
N ASN A 98 24.19 -37.91 -11.24
CA ASN A 98 24.67 -38.87 -10.25
C ASN A 98 25.55 -38.23 -9.17
N ASP A 99 26.33 -37.22 -9.55
CA ASP A 99 27.21 -36.47 -8.65
C ASP A 99 26.61 -35.13 -8.21
N HIS A 100 25.39 -34.79 -8.64
CA HIS A 100 24.75 -33.55 -8.23
C HIS A 100 24.44 -33.57 -6.72
N PRO A 101 24.79 -32.54 -5.93
CA PRO A 101 24.77 -32.63 -4.46
C PRO A 101 23.43 -33.06 -3.87
N GLU A 102 22.33 -32.54 -4.43
CA GLU A 102 20.96 -32.79 -3.99
C GLU A 102 20.43 -34.17 -4.44
N PHE A 103 21.04 -34.80 -5.45
CA PHE A 103 20.61 -36.07 -6.06
C PHE A 103 21.55 -37.25 -5.83
N LYS A 104 22.76 -36.98 -5.33
CA LYS A 104 23.75 -38.00 -5.01
C LYS A 104 23.17 -39.07 -4.09
N GLY A 105 23.35 -40.34 -4.49
CA GLY A 105 22.86 -41.50 -3.76
C GLY A 105 21.34 -41.71 -3.80
N LYS A 106 20.59 -40.93 -4.58
CA LYS A 106 19.13 -41.07 -4.74
C LYS A 106 18.76 -41.81 -6.01
N THR A 107 17.71 -42.63 -5.97
CA THR A 107 17.08 -43.24 -7.16
C THR A 107 16.38 -42.17 -8.01
N PRO A 108 16.09 -42.43 -9.29
CA PRO A 108 15.32 -41.49 -10.13
C PRO A 108 13.98 -41.05 -9.50
N GLU A 109 13.27 -41.97 -8.84
CA GLU A 109 12.00 -41.69 -8.14
C GLU A 109 12.21 -40.74 -6.98
N GLN A 110 13.26 -40.96 -6.18
CA GLN A 110 13.62 -40.07 -5.06
C GLN A 110 14.07 -38.69 -5.54
N ARG A 111 14.75 -38.60 -6.69
CA ARG A 111 15.13 -37.34 -7.33
C ARG A 111 13.89 -36.57 -7.82
N ALA A 112 12.95 -37.26 -8.46
CA ALA A 112 11.69 -36.68 -8.90
C ALA A 112 10.84 -36.20 -7.70
N GLU A 113 10.69 -37.03 -6.67
CA GLU A 113 9.98 -36.64 -5.45
C GLU A 113 10.60 -35.40 -4.80
N TYR A 114 11.92 -35.34 -4.70
CA TYR A 114 12.63 -34.16 -4.17
C TYR A 114 12.28 -32.87 -4.93
N LEU A 115 12.23 -32.92 -6.26
CA LEU A 115 11.86 -31.76 -7.08
C LEU A 115 10.45 -31.26 -6.76
N PHE A 116 9.46 -32.16 -6.76
CA PHE A 116 8.08 -31.80 -6.44
C PHE A 116 7.94 -31.30 -5.00
N ARG A 117 8.62 -31.93 -4.04
CA ARG A 117 8.67 -31.47 -2.65
C ARG A 117 9.15 -30.03 -2.53
N LYS A 118 10.26 -29.67 -3.21
CA LYS A 118 10.79 -28.30 -3.15
C LYS A 118 9.88 -27.28 -3.84
N ILE A 119 9.23 -27.65 -4.93
CA ILE A 119 8.20 -26.79 -5.57
C ILE A 119 7.03 -26.55 -4.61
N ASN A 120 6.53 -27.63 -3.99
CA ASN A 120 5.40 -27.61 -3.09
C ASN A 120 5.65 -26.73 -1.86
N VAL A 121 6.83 -26.88 -1.22
CA VAL A 121 7.29 -26.03 -0.11
C VAL A 121 7.34 -24.56 -0.51
N GLY A 122 7.93 -24.24 -1.68
CA GLY A 122 8.03 -22.86 -2.15
C GLY A 122 6.66 -22.22 -2.43
N LEU A 123 5.71 -22.97 -3.01
CA LEU A 123 4.35 -22.51 -3.24
C LEU A 123 3.57 -22.34 -1.94
N LEU A 124 3.71 -23.29 -1.00
CA LEU A 124 3.08 -23.18 0.32
C LEU A 124 3.57 -21.94 1.04
N HIS A 125 4.89 -21.72 1.11
CA HIS A 125 5.46 -20.52 1.72
C HIS A 125 4.95 -19.25 1.04
N PHE A 126 4.86 -19.23 -0.29
CA PHE A 126 4.28 -18.12 -1.05
C PHE A 126 2.83 -17.82 -0.62
N TYR A 127 1.96 -18.84 -0.52
CA TYR A 127 0.57 -18.65 -0.15
C TYR A 127 0.39 -18.34 1.33
N THR A 128 1.09 -19.02 2.24
CA THR A 128 0.98 -18.78 3.69
C THR A 128 1.44 -17.38 4.05
N LYS A 129 2.52 -16.90 3.44
CA LYS A 129 2.99 -15.52 3.59
C LYS A 129 1.92 -14.52 3.15
N LYS A 130 1.30 -14.73 2.00
CA LYS A 130 0.27 -13.82 1.46
C LYS A 130 -1.04 -13.85 2.25
N LEU A 131 -1.44 -15.03 2.71
CA LEU A 131 -2.61 -15.23 3.56
C LEU A 131 -2.36 -14.81 5.01
N ASP A 132 -1.12 -14.41 5.32
CA ASP A 132 -0.71 -13.94 6.63
C ASP A 132 -0.98 -14.99 7.72
N ILE A 133 -0.60 -16.24 7.39
CA ILE A 133 -0.63 -17.39 8.28
C ILE A 133 0.70 -17.43 9.01
N SER A 134 0.66 -17.40 10.33
CA SER A 134 1.84 -17.39 11.17
C SER A 134 2.53 -18.76 11.21
N ALA A 135 3.83 -18.76 11.52
CA ALA A 135 4.63 -19.98 11.64
C ALA A 135 3.99 -21.02 12.59
N GLY A 136 3.39 -20.55 13.70
CA GLY A 136 2.79 -21.38 14.75
C GLY A 136 1.38 -21.92 14.44
N GLU A 137 0.70 -21.45 13.40
CA GLU A 137 -0.63 -21.94 13.03
C GLU A 137 -0.54 -23.19 12.14
N PRO A 138 -1.43 -24.20 12.26
CA PRO A 138 -1.42 -25.33 11.33
C PRO A 138 -1.66 -24.85 9.89
N VAL A 139 -1.14 -25.57 8.88
CA VAL A 139 -1.47 -25.25 7.48
C VAL A 139 -2.94 -25.59 7.23
N PRO A 140 -3.78 -24.61 6.85
CA PRO A 140 -5.16 -24.86 6.51
C PRO A 140 -5.33 -25.96 5.45
N GLU A 141 -6.38 -26.75 5.61
CA GLU A 141 -6.66 -27.89 4.73
C GLU A 141 -6.86 -27.47 3.28
N TYR A 142 -7.65 -26.42 3.04
CA TYR A 142 -7.90 -25.88 1.71
C TYR A 142 -6.61 -25.45 0.98
N LEU A 143 -5.54 -25.08 1.70
CA LEU A 143 -4.30 -24.67 1.05
C LEU A 143 -3.63 -25.85 0.38
N HIS A 144 -3.40 -26.93 1.13
CA HIS A 144 -2.65 -28.07 0.62
C HIS A 144 -3.54 -29.07 -0.16
N LYS A 145 -4.86 -29.06 0.04
CA LYS A 145 -5.80 -29.94 -0.71
C LYS A 145 -6.44 -29.28 -1.93
N VAL A 146 -6.57 -27.96 -1.98
CA VAL A 146 -7.27 -27.26 -3.08
C VAL A 146 -6.35 -26.30 -3.83
N ILE A 147 -5.86 -25.27 -3.15
CA ILE A 147 -5.15 -24.15 -3.80
C ILE A 147 -3.82 -24.61 -4.38
N LEU A 148 -3.04 -25.35 -3.61
CA LEU A 148 -1.72 -25.83 -4.01
C LEU A 148 -1.79 -26.81 -5.19
N PRO A 149 -2.64 -27.86 -5.16
CA PRO A 149 -2.85 -28.72 -6.32
C PRO A 149 -3.23 -27.95 -7.59
N ALA A 150 -4.19 -27.03 -7.50
CA ALA A 150 -4.64 -26.23 -8.65
C ALA A 150 -3.54 -25.29 -9.19
N SER A 151 -2.67 -24.79 -8.30
CA SER A 151 -1.53 -23.93 -8.65
C SER A 151 -0.45 -24.70 -9.38
N GLU A 152 -0.09 -25.86 -8.89
CA GLU A 152 0.84 -26.76 -9.55
C GLU A 152 0.32 -27.22 -10.92
N TRP A 153 -0.98 -27.53 -11.07
CA TRP A 153 -1.60 -27.81 -12.38
C TRP A 153 -1.50 -26.63 -13.34
N THR A 154 -1.78 -25.43 -12.83
CA THR A 154 -1.65 -24.19 -13.61
C THR A 154 -0.22 -24.02 -14.11
N LEU A 155 0.78 -24.20 -13.24
CA LEU A 155 2.18 -24.12 -13.61
C LEU A 155 2.59 -25.19 -14.63
N MET A 156 2.14 -26.44 -14.45
CA MET A 156 2.40 -27.52 -15.40
C MET A 156 1.75 -27.27 -16.77
N MET A 157 0.52 -26.77 -16.80
CA MET A 157 -0.14 -26.46 -18.08
C MET A 157 0.47 -25.24 -18.75
N MET A 158 0.97 -24.27 -17.97
CA MET A 158 1.74 -23.14 -18.50
C MET A 158 3.03 -23.58 -19.19
N LEU A 159 3.65 -24.66 -18.70
CA LEU A 159 4.83 -25.26 -19.32
C LEU A 159 4.54 -25.85 -20.72
N LYS A 160 3.30 -26.31 -20.98
CA LYS A 160 2.90 -26.87 -22.30
C LYS A 160 3.01 -25.88 -23.46
N TYR A 161 2.69 -24.60 -23.21
CA TYR A 161 2.49 -23.62 -24.29
C TYR A 161 3.76 -22.84 -24.65
N ASN A 162 4.81 -22.90 -23.83
CA ASN A 162 6.01 -22.12 -24.01
C ASN A 162 7.24 -22.98 -23.77
N LYS A 163 8.19 -22.99 -24.70
CA LYS A 163 9.50 -23.64 -24.57
C LYS A 163 10.04 -23.45 -23.14
N HIS A 164 9.98 -24.50 -22.33
CA HIS A 164 10.12 -24.51 -20.86
C HIS A 164 11.34 -23.73 -20.36
N GLU A 165 12.40 -23.66 -21.18
CA GLU A 165 13.62 -22.92 -20.92
C GLU A 165 13.38 -21.42 -20.63
N ASN A 166 12.42 -20.76 -21.29
CA ASN A 166 12.11 -19.35 -21.02
C ASN A 166 11.56 -19.12 -19.61
N ASN A 167 10.74 -20.06 -19.10
CA ASN A 167 10.19 -19.99 -17.74
C ASN A 167 11.30 -20.28 -16.72
N VAL A 168 12.17 -21.25 -16.98
CA VAL A 168 13.32 -21.55 -16.11
C VAL A 168 14.31 -20.38 -16.08
N ASN A 169 14.58 -19.73 -17.21
CA ASN A 169 15.44 -18.54 -17.28
C ASN A 169 14.80 -17.35 -16.54
N PHE A 170 13.49 -17.12 -16.70
CA PHE A 170 12.78 -16.10 -15.93
C PHE A 170 12.90 -16.32 -14.42
N LEU A 171 12.65 -17.54 -13.93
CA LEU A 171 12.80 -17.90 -12.51
C LEU A 171 14.26 -17.80 -12.05
N GLY A 172 15.20 -18.18 -12.91
CA GLY A 172 16.64 -17.99 -12.69
C GLY A 172 17.00 -16.53 -12.46
N GLU A 173 16.54 -15.62 -13.30
CA GLU A 173 16.82 -14.20 -13.13
C GLU A 173 16.06 -13.59 -11.94
N LEU A 174 14.82 -14.01 -11.69
CA LEU A 174 14.02 -13.58 -10.53
C LEU A 174 14.68 -13.94 -9.20
N THR A 175 15.21 -15.16 -9.08
CA THR A 175 15.91 -15.63 -7.86
C THR A 175 17.31 -15.06 -7.70
N ASN A 176 17.86 -14.41 -8.73
CA ASN A 176 19.19 -13.79 -8.71
C ASN A 176 19.16 -12.26 -8.54
N PHE A 177 18.00 -11.67 -8.29
CA PHE A 177 17.89 -10.25 -8.04
C PHE A 177 18.70 -9.78 -6.83
N SER A 178 19.23 -8.56 -6.93
CA SER A 178 19.76 -7.87 -5.77
C SER A 178 18.61 -7.41 -4.87
N MET A 179 18.50 -8.05 -3.70
CA MET A 179 17.53 -7.73 -2.66
C MET A 179 18.07 -6.69 -1.66
N ASN A 180 18.97 -5.81 -2.10
CA ASN A 180 19.60 -4.80 -1.25
C ASN A 180 18.64 -3.65 -0.90
N SER A 181 17.66 -3.38 -1.77
CA SER A 181 16.64 -2.36 -1.55
C SER A 181 15.39 -2.63 -2.39
N ILE A 182 14.28 -2.01 -2.01
CA ILE A 182 13.01 -2.08 -2.74
C ILE A 182 13.14 -1.43 -4.13
N SER A 183 13.92 -0.35 -4.25
CA SER A 183 14.19 0.32 -5.53
C SER A 183 14.96 -0.59 -6.51
N THR A 184 15.95 -1.33 -6.00
CA THR A 184 16.70 -2.31 -6.80
C THR A 184 15.79 -3.45 -7.28
N MET A 185 14.95 -3.97 -6.39
CA MET A 185 13.97 -5.01 -6.74
C MET A 185 12.97 -4.52 -7.79
N PHE A 186 12.46 -3.30 -7.65
CA PHE A 186 11.55 -2.67 -8.62
C PHE A 186 12.18 -2.54 -10.01
N THR A 187 13.44 -2.09 -10.07
CA THR A 187 14.19 -1.98 -11.33
C THR A 187 14.42 -3.36 -11.95
N GLY A 188 14.77 -4.37 -11.13
CA GLY A 188 14.93 -5.75 -11.57
C GLY A 188 13.64 -6.32 -12.18
N VAL A 189 12.51 -6.19 -11.48
CA VAL A 189 11.20 -6.65 -11.98
C VAL A 189 10.81 -5.92 -13.27
N THR A 190 11.10 -4.62 -13.37
CA THR A 190 10.89 -3.85 -14.61
C THR A 190 11.67 -4.43 -15.78
N SER A 191 12.93 -4.80 -15.56
CA SER A 191 13.78 -5.44 -16.58
C SER A 191 13.23 -6.82 -16.98
N LEU A 192 12.83 -7.64 -16.01
CA LEU A 192 12.22 -8.95 -16.27
C LEU A 192 10.92 -8.84 -17.06
N ALA A 193 10.04 -7.91 -16.71
CA ALA A 193 8.77 -7.75 -17.40
C ALA A 193 8.96 -7.40 -18.88
N LYS A 194 10.02 -6.63 -19.20
CA LYS A 194 10.40 -6.30 -20.58
C LYS A 194 11.05 -7.48 -21.30
N LYS A 195 11.94 -8.21 -20.62
CA LYS A 195 12.72 -9.31 -21.22
C LYS A 195 11.92 -10.61 -21.39
N PHE A 196 11.04 -10.90 -20.43
CA PHE A 196 10.24 -12.12 -20.34
C PHE A 196 8.76 -11.78 -20.25
N THR A 197 8.24 -11.08 -21.25
CA THR A 197 6.86 -10.59 -21.24
C THR A 197 5.85 -11.69 -20.92
N TYR A 198 5.92 -12.83 -21.61
CA TYR A 198 4.95 -13.90 -21.39
C TYR A 198 5.11 -14.60 -20.01
N PRO A 199 6.31 -15.07 -19.59
CA PRO A 199 6.50 -15.59 -18.22
C PRO A 199 6.07 -14.60 -17.13
N TYR A 200 6.32 -13.30 -17.35
CA TYR A 200 5.87 -12.25 -16.44
C TYR A 200 4.33 -12.17 -16.36
N GLN A 201 3.61 -12.22 -17.49
CA GLN A 201 2.14 -12.23 -17.47
C GLN A 201 1.58 -13.46 -16.74
N GLN A 202 2.23 -14.63 -16.89
CA GLN A 202 1.86 -15.85 -16.16
C GLN A 202 2.07 -15.69 -14.65
N ALA A 203 3.22 -15.17 -14.23
CA ALA A 203 3.48 -14.87 -12.84
C ALA A 203 2.47 -13.85 -12.29
N LYS A 204 2.15 -12.80 -13.06
CA LYS A 204 1.15 -11.79 -12.72
C LYS A 204 -0.25 -12.40 -12.51
N LYS A 205 -0.65 -13.38 -13.33
CA LYS A 205 -1.90 -14.13 -13.14
C LYS A 205 -1.95 -14.83 -11.78
N LEU A 206 -0.88 -15.53 -11.40
CA LEU A 206 -0.78 -16.16 -10.07
C LEU A 206 -0.79 -15.12 -8.93
N MET A 207 -0.13 -13.97 -9.13
CA MET A 207 -0.17 -12.86 -8.17
C MET A 207 -1.60 -12.33 -7.99
N ASN A 208 -2.34 -12.11 -9.09
CA ASN A 208 -3.71 -11.62 -9.02
C ASN A 208 -4.65 -12.59 -8.30
N VAL A 209 -4.55 -13.90 -8.58
CA VAL A 209 -5.35 -14.92 -7.89
C VAL A 209 -5.01 -14.94 -6.40
N SER A 210 -3.73 -15.03 -6.06
CA SER A 210 -3.30 -15.05 -4.65
C SER A 210 -3.70 -13.77 -3.91
N ASP A 211 -3.59 -12.60 -4.53
CA ASP A 211 -4.02 -11.35 -3.93
C ASP A 211 -5.54 -11.31 -3.70
N PHE A 212 -6.33 -11.84 -4.64
CA PHE A 212 -7.77 -12.00 -4.46
C PHE A 212 -8.10 -12.91 -3.27
N LEU A 213 -7.43 -14.07 -3.15
CA LEU A 213 -7.64 -14.99 -2.03
C LEU A 213 -7.35 -14.35 -0.66
N CYS A 214 -6.37 -13.45 -0.61
CA CYS A 214 -5.93 -12.82 0.62
C CYS A 214 -6.78 -11.63 1.07
N LEU A 215 -7.74 -11.19 0.25
CA LEU A 215 -8.68 -10.15 0.65
C LEU A 215 -9.49 -10.62 1.87
N PRO A 216 -9.65 -9.79 2.92
CA PRO A 216 -10.36 -10.20 4.14
C PRO A 216 -11.75 -10.78 3.87
N LYS A 217 -12.49 -10.19 2.93
CA LYS A 217 -13.83 -10.63 2.51
C LYS A 217 -13.89 -12.06 1.94
N ASN A 218 -12.75 -12.62 1.54
CA ASN A 218 -12.69 -13.94 0.90
C ASN A 218 -12.18 -15.03 1.84
N ARG A 219 -11.51 -14.68 2.95
CA ARG A 219 -10.83 -15.65 3.84
C ARG A 219 -11.77 -16.70 4.41
N SER A 220 -12.96 -16.31 4.87
CA SER A 220 -13.95 -17.22 5.43
C SER A 220 -14.44 -18.24 4.40
N ALA A 221 -14.67 -17.81 3.16
CA ALA A 221 -15.08 -18.69 2.08
C ALA A 221 -14.01 -19.74 1.72
N LEU A 222 -12.72 -19.45 1.94
CA LEU A 222 -11.64 -20.40 1.64
C LEU A 222 -11.75 -21.69 2.46
N GLN A 223 -12.26 -21.61 3.69
CA GLN A 223 -12.43 -22.78 4.56
C GLN A 223 -13.41 -23.80 3.99
N ASN A 224 -14.33 -23.34 3.14
CA ASN A 224 -15.36 -24.17 2.52
C ASN A 224 -14.91 -24.77 1.18
N LEU A 225 -13.74 -24.41 0.66
CA LEU A 225 -13.22 -24.97 -0.59
C LEU A 225 -12.83 -26.45 -0.40
N LYS A 226 -13.41 -27.33 -1.22
CA LYS A 226 -13.19 -28.79 -1.16
C LYS A 226 -12.65 -29.36 -2.47
N ASN A 227 -13.02 -28.79 -3.61
CA ASN A 227 -12.72 -29.35 -4.92
C ASN A 227 -11.56 -28.62 -5.65
N PRO A 228 -10.36 -29.21 -5.73
CA PRO A 228 -9.23 -28.62 -6.46
C PRO A 228 -9.50 -28.46 -7.97
N TYR A 229 -10.26 -29.36 -8.60
CA TYR A 229 -10.54 -29.35 -10.04
C TYR A 229 -11.45 -28.19 -10.45
N ASP A 230 -12.56 -28.00 -9.73
CA ASP A 230 -13.45 -26.86 -9.99
C ASP A 230 -12.71 -25.54 -9.72
N PHE A 231 -11.89 -25.47 -8.67
CA PHE A 231 -11.06 -24.29 -8.41
C PHE A 231 -10.06 -24.02 -9.55
N TYR A 232 -9.39 -25.06 -10.05
CA TYR A 232 -8.49 -24.95 -11.20
C TYR A 232 -9.22 -24.46 -12.46
N GLU A 233 -10.30 -25.14 -12.85
CA GLU A 233 -11.01 -24.84 -14.11
C GLU A 233 -11.71 -23.49 -14.07
N LYS A 234 -12.37 -23.15 -12.95
CA LYS A 234 -13.25 -21.98 -12.87
C LYS A 234 -12.56 -20.74 -12.31
N VAL A 235 -11.59 -20.91 -11.40
CA VAL A 235 -10.84 -19.80 -10.80
C VAL A 235 -9.50 -19.66 -11.48
N MET A 236 -8.59 -20.63 -11.37
CA MET A 236 -7.21 -20.44 -11.84
C MET A 236 -7.12 -20.18 -13.34
N GLN A 237 -7.91 -20.87 -14.16
CA GLN A 237 -7.94 -20.69 -15.60
C GLN A 237 -8.81 -19.51 -16.08
N ASN A 238 -9.45 -18.78 -15.17
CA ASN A 238 -10.37 -17.72 -15.56
C ASN A 238 -9.64 -16.58 -16.31
N PRO A 239 -10.14 -16.12 -17.46
CA PRO A 239 -9.51 -15.05 -18.23
C PRO A 239 -9.58 -13.69 -17.53
N ILE A 240 -10.37 -13.53 -16.47
CA ILE A 240 -10.43 -12.29 -15.69
C ILE A 240 -9.06 -11.85 -15.18
N TRP A 241 -8.18 -12.81 -14.87
CA TRP A 241 -6.85 -12.55 -14.31
C TRP A 241 -5.86 -11.93 -15.31
N GLU A 242 -6.20 -11.98 -16.59
CA GLU A 242 -5.38 -11.46 -17.69
C GLU A 242 -5.79 -10.03 -18.08
N LYS A 243 -6.85 -9.48 -17.45
CA LYS A 243 -7.30 -8.11 -17.70
C LYS A 243 -6.26 -7.09 -17.23
N ASP A 244 -5.95 -6.13 -18.10
CA ASP A 244 -5.01 -5.04 -17.79
C ASP A 244 -5.50 -4.11 -16.67
N LYS A 245 -6.82 -3.90 -16.57
CA LYS A 245 -7.47 -3.14 -15.50
C LYS A 245 -8.27 -4.10 -14.63
N LEU A 246 -7.58 -4.79 -13.74
CA LEU A 246 -8.20 -5.66 -12.75
C LEU A 246 -8.33 -4.93 -11.42
N ASP A 247 -9.57 -4.71 -11.00
CA ASP A 247 -9.88 -4.28 -9.63
C ASP A 247 -10.30 -5.51 -8.82
N ILE A 248 -9.33 -6.13 -8.14
CA ILE A 248 -9.55 -7.36 -7.36
C ILE A 248 -10.62 -7.19 -6.28
N ASN A 249 -10.87 -5.96 -5.81
CA ASN A 249 -11.87 -5.69 -4.78
C ASN A 249 -13.31 -5.80 -5.32
N LYS A 250 -13.52 -5.72 -6.64
CA LYS A 250 -14.84 -5.88 -7.27
C LYS A 250 -15.16 -7.32 -7.67
N ILE A 251 -14.19 -8.22 -7.60
CA ILE A 251 -14.38 -9.63 -7.91
C ILE A 251 -15.11 -10.29 -6.73
N THR A 252 -16.07 -11.16 -7.03
CA THR A 252 -16.88 -11.92 -6.07
C THR A 252 -16.88 -13.40 -6.43
N TRP A 253 -17.05 -14.28 -5.44
CA TRP A 253 -17.09 -15.73 -5.65
C TRP A 253 -18.20 -16.19 -6.60
N SER A 254 -19.32 -15.45 -6.65
CA SER A 254 -20.43 -15.72 -7.57
C SER A 254 -20.04 -15.73 -9.05
N GLN A 255 -18.97 -15.03 -9.44
CA GLN A 255 -18.46 -14.99 -10.81
C GLN A 255 -17.79 -16.30 -11.24
N PHE A 256 -17.37 -17.13 -10.29
CA PHE A 256 -16.68 -18.40 -10.55
C PHE A 256 -17.61 -19.61 -10.49
N ASN A 257 -18.83 -19.46 -9.98
CA ASN A 257 -19.83 -20.53 -9.88
C ASN A 257 -19.28 -21.83 -9.25
N LEU A 258 -18.70 -21.70 -8.07
CA LEU A 258 -18.13 -22.82 -7.30
C LEU A 258 -19.23 -23.48 -6.44
N PRO A 259 -19.55 -24.77 -6.64
CA PRO A 259 -20.59 -25.47 -5.87
C PRO A 259 -20.33 -25.43 -4.36
N ASP A 260 -19.07 -25.63 -3.95
CA ASP A 260 -18.60 -25.63 -2.57
C ASP A 260 -18.91 -24.33 -1.80
N LEU A 261 -19.07 -23.21 -2.52
CA LEU A 261 -19.36 -21.90 -1.95
C LEU A 261 -20.82 -21.47 -2.09
N ASN A 262 -21.62 -22.22 -2.85
CA ASN A 262 -23.00 -21.89 -3.21
C ASN A 262 -24.03 -22.75 -2.47
N GLY A 263 -23.62 -23.54 -1.47
CA GLY A 263 -24.52 -24.43 -0.72
C GLY A 263 -25.12 -25.56 -1.56
N GLN A 264 -24.58 -25.83 -2.76
CA GLN A 264 -24.98 -26.96 -3.57
C GLN A 264 -24.28 -28.22 -3.05
N GLU A 265 -25.00 -29.02 -2.27
CA GLU A 265 -24.55 -30.37 -1.93
C GLU A 265 -24.77 -31.30 -3.12
N LEU A 266 -23.67 -31.76 -3.71
CA LEU A 266 -23.69 -32.91 -4.62
C LEU A 266 -23.85 -34.16 -3.77
N SER A 267 -24.63 -35.15 -4.25
CA SER A 267 -24.63 -36.46 -3.61
C SER A 267 -23.22 -37.05 -3.63
N GLN A 268 -22.88 -37.87 -2.62
CA GLN A 268 -21.54 -38.45 -2.50
C GLN A 268 -21.13 -39.22 -3.78
N THR A 269 -22.07 -39.91 -4.40
CA THR A 269 -21.86 -40.64 -5.67
C THR A 269 -21.60 -39.72 -6.87
N GLU A 270 -22.34 -38.62 -6.99
CA GLU A 270 -22.11 -37.63 -8.05
C GLU A 270 -20.76 -36.92 -7.88
N LEU A 271 -20.37 -36.61 -6.64
CA LEU A 271 -19.08 -36.03 -6.32
C LEU A 271 -17.93 -36.97 -6.69
N GLU A 272 -18.01 -38.24 -6.32
CA GLU A 272 -17.00 -39.26 -6.64
C GLU A 272 -16.86 -39.48 -8.16
N GLN A 273 -17.97 -39.56 -8.89
CA GLN A 273 -17.96 -39.70 -10.36
C GLN A 273 -17.37 -38.47 -11.04
N LYS A 274 -17.76 -37.27 -10.59
CA LYS A 274 -17.24 -36.01 -11.13
C LYS A 274 -15.75 -35.87 -10.89
N LEU A 275 -15.28 -36.16 -9.67
CA LEU A 275 -13.85 -36.15 -9.31
C LEU A 275 -13.04 -37.15 -10.15
N ALA A 276 -13.54 -38.37 -10.33
CA ALA A 276 -12.86 -39.38 -11.15
C ALA A 276 -12.76 -38.97 -12.63
N SER A 277 -13.84 -38.41 -13.18
CA SER A 277 -13.87 -37.91 -14.56
C SER A 277 -12.91 -36.73 -14.77
N GLN A 278 -12.94 -35.73 -13.88
CA GLN A 278 -12.04 -34.57 -13.94
C GLN A 278 -10.58 -34.98 -13.76
N LYS A 279 -10.29 -35.92 -12.84
CA LYS A 279 -8.96 -36.51 -12.67
C LYS A 279 -8.44 -37.14 -13.97
N ASN A 280 -9.24 -37.99 -14.61
CA ASN A 280 -8.86 -38.66 -15.85
C ASN A 280 -8.60 -37.67 -17.00
N LYS A 281 -9.42 -36.62 -17.12
CA LYS A 281 -9.21 -35.54 -18.09
C LYS A 281 -7.87 -34.85 -17.84
N LEU A 282 -7.60 -34.47 -16.59
CA LEU A 282 -6.37 -33.77 -16.22
C LEU A 282 -5.12 -34.64 -16.44
N GLN A 283 -5.16 -35.93 -16.10
CA GLN A 283 -4.05 -36.86 -16.36
C GLN A 283 -3.70 -36.95 -17.85
N LYS A 284 -4.71 -36.96 -18.74
CA LYS A 284 -4.50 -36.93 -20.20
C LYS A 284 -3.87 -35.60 -20.64
N GLU A 285 -4.36 -34.48 -20.13
CA GLU A 285 -3.83 -33.15 -20.46
C GLU A 285 -2.39 -32.97 -20.01
N ILE A 286 -2.09 -33.26 -18.74
CA ILE A 286 -0.74 -33.13 -18.16
C ILE A 286 0.21 -34.18 -18.75
N GLY A 287 -0.25 -35.42 -18.98
CA GLY A 287 0.52 -36.46 -19.63
C GLY A 287 0.99 -36.09 -21.05
N SER A 288 0.27 -35.17 -21.73
CA SER A 288 0.62 -34.66 -23.06
C SER A 288 1.74 -33.62 -23.06
N ILE A 289 2.18 -33.13 -21.89
CA ILE A 289 3.25 -32.15 -21.78
C ILE A 289 4.55 -32.76 -22.34
N GLN A 290 5.21 -32.02 -23.22
CA GLN A 290 6.57 -32.34 -23.65
C GLN A 290 7.53 -31.83 -22.58
N MET A 291 8.53 -32.61 -22.18
CA MET A 291 9.56 -32.15 -21.25
C MET A 291 10.79 -31.73 -22.04
N VAL A 292 11.53 -30.75 -21.53
CA VAL A 292 12.87 -30.46 -22.06
C VAL A 292 13.83 -31.51 -21.52
N GLU A 293 14.36 -32.34 -22.41
CA GLU A 293 15.34 -33.39 -22.10
C GLU A 293 16.79 -32.85 -22.10
N SER A 294 16.98 -31.59 -21.67
CA SER A 294 18.31 -30.98 -21.52
C SER A 294 18.75 -31.04 -20.06
N PRO A 295 19.86 -31.75 -19.75
CA PRO A 295 20.46 -31.74 -18.42
C PRO A 295 20.73 -30.33 -17.90
N GLU A 296 21.12 -29.39 -18.76
CA GLU A 296 21.43 -28.00 -18.43
C GLU A 296 20.20 -27.25 -17.92
N THR A 297 19.05 -27.44 -18.57
CA THR A 297 17.79 -26.81 -18.15
C THR A 297 17.36 -27.29 -16.77
N VAL A 298 17.53 -28.59 -16.50
CA VAL A 298 17.22 -29.19 -15.20
C VAL A 298 18.22 -28.74 -14.12
N LYS A 299 19.51 -28.65 -14.45
CA LYS A 299 20.54 -28.06 -13.55
C LYS A 299 20.21 -26.62 -13.20
N LYS A 300 19.75 -25.81 -14.15
CA LYS A 300 19.28 -24.43 -13.88
C LYS A 300 18.08 -24.43 -12.94
N LEU A 301 17.08 -25.29 -13.16
CA LEU A 301 15.93 -25.42 -12.27
C LEU A 301 16.33 -25.83 -10.85
N LEU A 302 17.24 -26.79 -10.70
CA LEU A 302 17.81 -27.18 -9.41
C LEU A 302 18.52 -26.00 -8.72
N GLY A 303 19.26 -25.20 -9.51
CA GLY A 303 19.87 -23.95 -9.04
C GLY A 303 18.85 -22.92 -8.55
N VAL A 304 17.70 -22.79 -9.23
CA VAL A 304 16.57 -21.95 -8.78
C VAL A 304 16.02 -22.47 -7.45
N LEU A 305 15.68 -23.76 -7.39
CA LEU A 305 15.08 -24.38 -6.19
C LEU A 305 16.00 -24.26 -4.97
N LYS A 306 17.31 -24.37 -5.15
CA LYS A 306 18.31 -24.17 -4.10
C LYS A 306 18.33 -22.75 -3.55
N LYS A 307 18.02 -21.75 -4.38
CA LYS A 307 18.02 -20.33 -4.00
C LYS A 307 16.68 -19.84 -3.46
N THR A 308 15.61 -20.63 -3.61
CA THR A 308 14.26 -20.29 -3.14
C THR A 308 14.24 -19.93 -1.65
N ASP A 309 15.00 -20.66 -0.83
CA ASP A 309 15.09 -20.39 0.61
C ASP A 309 15.68 -19.00 0.90
N THR A 310 16.85 -18.71 0.33
CA THR A 310 17.48 -17.40 0.45
C THR A 310 16.60 -16.28 -0.12
N PHE A 311 15.87 -16.53 -1.20
CA PHE A 311 14.95 -15.58 -1.79
C PHE A 311 13.81 -15.20 -0.81
N PHE A 312 13.17 -16.17 -0.17
CA PHE A 312 12.10 -15.89 0.80
C PHE A 312 12.62 -15.22 2.06
N GLU A 313 13.78 -15.64 2.58
CA GLU A 313 14.46 -14.95 3.68
C GLU A 313 14.72 -13.47 3.37
N GLN A 314 15.25 -13.17 2.19
CA GLN A 314 15.55 -11.79 1.77
C GLN A 314 14.29 -10.95 1.57
N THR A 315 13.24 -11.50 0.96
CA THR A 315 11.97 -10.78 0.78
C THR A 315 11.27 -10.53 2.12
N ASN A 316 11.41 -11.42 3.11
CA ASN A 316 10.91 -11.21 4.48
C ASN A 316 11.67 -10.05 5.17
N ALA A 317 13.00 -10.01 5.04
CA ALA A 317 13.80 -8.92 5.57
C ALA A 317 13.43 -7.56 4.94
N LEU A 318 13.27 -7.50 3.62
CA LEU A 318 12.83 -6.28 2.91
C LEU A 318 11.41 -5.84 3.31
N SER A 319 10.48 -6.79 3.45
CA SER A 319 9.11 -6.54 3.91
C SER A 319 9.11 -5.88 5.29
N ASN A 320 9.85 -6.45 6.25
CA ASN A 320 10.00 -5.89 7.59
C ASN A 320 10.66 -4.51 7.58
N SER A 321 11.68 -4.30 6.75
CA SER A 321 12.34 -2.99 6.60
C SER A 321 11.40 -1.92 6.03
N LEU A 322 10.51 -2.29 5.10
CA LEU A 322 9.48 -1.38 4.59
C LEU A 322 8.48 -1.01 5.68
N LEU A 323 8.01 -1.98 6.45
CA LEU A 323 7.11 -1.75 7.58
C LEU A 323 7.78 -0.90 8.68
N ASP A 324 9.07 -1.11 8.95
CA ASP A 324 9.85 -0.28 9.89
C ASP A 324 9.93 1.18 9.40
N SER A 325 10.08 1.37 8.10
CA SER A 325 10.08 2.70 7.49
C SER A 325 8.70 3.36 7.55
N LEU A 326 7.62 2.59 7.36
CA LEU A 326 6.23 3.07 7.55
C LEU A 326 5.96 3.51 8.98
N ASP A 327 6.46 2.78 9.97
CA ASP A 327 6.39 3.21 11.37
C ASP A 327 7.12 4.54 11.58
N LYS A 328 8.32 4.70 11.00
CA LYS A 328 9.14 5.92 11.12
C LYS A 328 8.50 7.15 10.48
N TYR A 329 7.93 7.02 9.28
CA TYR A 329 7.40 8.16 8.51
C TYR A 329 5.88 8.33 8.64
N ASN A 330 5.23 7.46 9.42
CA ASN A 330 3.79 7.47 9.73
C ASN A 330 2.88 7.63 8.50
N GLY A 331 3.18 6.95 7.41
CA GLY A 331 2.32 6.96 6.23
C GLY A 331 2.95 6.35 4.99
N VAL A 332 2.12 5.75 4.14
CA VAL A 332 2.57 5.07 2.92
C VAL A 332 3.17 6.04 1.90
N ASP A 333 2.58 7.23 1.76
CA ASP A 333 3.06 8.26 0.84
C ASP A 333 4.48 8.73 1.17
N ALA A 334 4.69 9.18 2.41
CA ALA A 334 6.01 9.61 2.88
C ALA A 334 7.05 8.48 2.78
N THR A 335 6.70 7.25 3.13
CA THR A 335 7.63 6.11 3.04
C THR A 335 7.99 5.77 1.61
N LEU A 336 7.02 5.67 0.70
CA LEU A 336 7.30 5.36 -0.71
C LEU A 336 8.13 6.48 -1.35
N LYS A 337 7.80 7.74 -1.07
CA LYS A 337 8.59 8.89 -1.55
C LYS A 337 10.04 8.84 -1.07
N ASN A 338 10.27 8.53 0.20
CA ASN A 338 11.62 8.36 0.74
C ASN A 338 12.34 7.11 0.20
N THR A 339 11.61 6.04 -0.07
CA THR A 339 12.16 4.78 -0.59
C THR A 339 12.64 4.91 -2.03
N PHE A 340 11.90 5.64 -2.86
CA PHE A 340 12.18 5.77 -4.30
C PHE A 340 12.88 7.08 -4.66
N GLY A 341 12.87 8.10 -3.80
CA GLY A 341 13.46 9.41 -4.07
C GLY A 341 12.61 10.31 -4.99
N PHE A 342 11.41 9.86 -5.37
CA PHE A 342 10.43 10.60 -6.15
C PHE A 342 9.01 10.21 -5.75
N ASP A 343 8.02 10.94 -6.25
CA ASP A 343 6.61 10.64 -5.99
C ASP A 343 6.16 9.39 -6.77
N MET A 344 6.24 8.24 -6.10
CA MET A 344 5.81 6.97 -6.67
C MET A 344 4.30 6.94 -6.93
N PHE A 345 3.49 7.68 -6.17
CA PHE A 345 2.04 7.75 -6.38
C PHE A 345 1.70 8.46 -7.69
N GLU A 346 2.36 9.57 -8.01
CA GLU A 346 2.25 10.23 -9.31
C GLU A 346 2.74 9.34 -10.46
N ALA A 347 3.87 8.65 -10.26
CA ALA A 347 4.45 7.76 -11.27
C ALA A 347 3.52 6.57 -11.60
N VAL A 348 2.89 5.95 -10.60
CA VAL A 348 1.96 4.83 -10.83
C VAL A 348 0.57 5.30 -11.28
N LYS A 349 0.10 6.49 -10.89
CA LYS A 349 -1.14 7.07 -11.45
C LYS A 349 -1.01 7.35 -12.95
N SER A 350 0.19 7.75 -13.38
CA SER A 350 0.47 8.11 -14.77
C SER A 350 0.89 6.93 -15.67
N SER A 351 1.22 5.76 -15.10
CA SER A 351 1.66 4.59 -15.87
C SER A 351 1.10 3.27 -15.34
N LYS A 352 0.20 2.66 -16.11
CA LYS A 352 -0.37 1.32 -15.83
C LYS A 352 0.69 0.24 -15.72
N PHE A 353 1.74 0.35 -16.53
CA PHE A 353 2.87 -0.58 -16.50
C PHE A 353 3.58 -0.49 -15.15
N LEU A 354 3.90 0.72 -14.68
CA LEU A 354 4.54 0.93 -13.38
C LEU A 354 3.62 0.52 -12.23
N THR A 355 2.30 0.75 -12.31
CA THR A 355 1.34 0.21 -11.34
C THR A 355 1.43 -1.32 -11.26
N GLY A 356 1.47 -2.00 -12.41
CA GLY A 356 1.59 -3.45 -12.48
C GLY A 356 2.91 -3.97 -11.90
N ILE A 357 4.03 -3.28 -12.16
CA ILE A 357 5.33 -3.60 -11.58
C ILE A 357 5.32 -3.38 -10.06
N LEU A 358 4.83 -2.23 -9.58
CA LEU A 358 4.78 -1.94 -8.15
C LEU A 358 3.93 -2.97 -7.41
N ASN A 359 2.74 -3.27 -7.93
CA ASN A 359 1.88 -4.30 -7.35
C ASN A 359 2.58 -5.65 -7.33
N PHE A 360 3.26 -6.05 -8.42
CA PHE A 360 4.02 -7.30 -8.45
C PHE A 360 5.14 -7.33 -7.39
N VAL A 361 5.90 -6.25 -7.23
CA VAL A 361 6.94 -6.13 -6.19
C VAL A 361 6.33 -6.24 -4.80
N LEU A 362 5.25 -5.50 -4.52
CA LEU A 362 4.55 -5.54 -3.23
C LEU A 362 3.99 -6.95 -2.95
N SER A 363 3.40 -7.60 -3.97
CA SER A 363 2.94 -8.98 -3.87
C SER A 363 4.09 -9.97 -3.57
N LEU A 364 5.27 -9.79 -4.15
CA LEU A 364 6.46 -10.60 -3.82
C LEU A 364 6.94 -10.39 -2.38
N LEU A 365 6.80 -9.17 -1.85
CA LEU A 365 7.09 -8.84 -0.46
C LEU A 365 6.01 -9.37 0.52
N GLY A 366 4.91 -9.93 0.01
CA GLY A 366 3.80 -10.48 0.79
C GLY A 366 2.61 -9.53 0.96
N PHE A 367 2.66 -8.33 0.38
CA PHE A 367 1.60 -7.34 0.48
C PHE A 367 0.54 -7.53 -0.62
N SER A 368 -0.45 -8.36 -0.32
CA SER A 368 -1.54 -8.70 -1.26
C SER A 368 -2.47 -7.52 -1.54
N GLY A 369 -2.64 -7.15 -2.81
CA GLY A 369 -3.48 -6.02 -3.24
C GLY A 369 -2.73 -4.69 -3.35
N GLY A 370 -1.41 -4.74 -3.56
CA GLY A 370 -0.59 -3.56 -3.83
C GLY A 370 -0.50 -2.62 -2.63
N ILE A 371 -0.62 -1.31 -2.88
CA ILE A 371 -0.49 -0.26 -1.86
C ILE A 371 -1.51 -0.45 -0.73
N THR A 372 -2.75 -0.80 -1.06
CA THR A 372 -3.79 -1.09 -0.05
C THR A 372 -3.42 -2.32 0.79
N GLY A 373 -2.74 -3.29 0.20
CA GLY A 373 -2.17 -4.44 0.92
C GLY A 373 -1.09 -4.03 1.91
N LEU A 374 -0.17 -3.16 1.48
CA LEU A 374 0.89 -2.62 2.32
C LEU A 374 0.34 -1.83 3.51
N GLU A 375 -0.62 -0.94 3.24
CA GLU A 375 -1.29 -0.14 4.26
C GLU A 375 -2.01 -1.01 5.28
N ARG A 376 -2.72 -2.05 4.81
CA ARG A 376 -3.35 -3.05 5.68
C ARG A 376 -2.35 -3.75 6.58
N SER A 377 -1.25 -4.25 6.03
CA SER A 377 -0.21 -4.94 6.81
C SER A 377 0.46 -4.02 7.83
N TRP A 378 0.64 -2.74 7.49
CA TRP A 378 1.17 -1.75 8.42
C TRP A 378 0.20 -1.43 9.57
N LYS A 379 -1.08 -1.20 9.25
CA LYS A 379 -2.14 -1.01 10.26
C LYS A 379 -2.27 -2.24 11.17
N LYS A 380 -2.23 -3.45 10.59
CA LYS A 380 -2.17 -4.69 11.35
C LYS A 380 -0.98 -4.72 12.31
N ARG A 381 0.21 -4.40 11.82
CA ARG A 381 1.42 -4.39 12.64
C ARG A 381 1.30 -3.41 13.82
N LYS A 382 0.70 -2.22 13.62
CA LYS A 382 0.43 -1.28 14.70
C LYS A 382 -0.54 -1.87 15.72
N ILE A 383 -1.62 -2.49 15.25
CA ILE A 383 -2.57 -3.20 16.10
C ILE A 383 -1.86 -4.31 16.90
N ASP A 384 -1.06 -5.17 16.27
CA ASP A 384 -0.36 -6.27 16.94
C ASP A 384 0.62 -5.78 18.02
N LYS A 385 1.28 -4.64 17.81
CA LYS A 385 2.12 -3.99 18.83
C LYS A 385 1.31 -3.47 20.01
N GLU A 386 0.12 -2.94 19.75
CA GLU A 386 -0.79 -2.43 20.78
C GLU A 386 -1.53 -3.57 21.49
N MET A 387 -1.71 -4.71 20.84
CA MET A 387 -2.52 -5.82 21.32
C MET A 387 -1.74 -6.75 22.24
N THR A 388 -1.51 -6.32 23.48
CA THR A 388 -0.91 -7.17 24.51
C THR A 388 -1.88 -8.30 24.92
N ALA A 389 -1.36 -9.39 25.50
CA ALA A 389 -2.22 -10.48 26.00
C ALA A 389 -3.28 -10.00 27.03
N PRO A 390 -2.94 -9.10 27.98
CA PRO A 390 -3.94 -8.48 28.86
C PRO A 390 -5.04 -7.71 28.12
N ARG A 391 -4.68 -6.91 27.10
CA ARG A 391 -5.65 -6.17 26.29
C ARG A 391 -6.58 -7.10 25.50
N ARG A 392 -6.05 -8.19 24.92
CA ARG A 392 -6.89 -9.19 24.25
C ARG A 392 -7.91 -9.79 25.20
N LYS A 393 -7.44 -10.30 26.34
CA LYS A 393 -8.30 -10.89 27.37
C LYS A 393 -9.38 -9.91 27.83
N LEU A 394 -9.00 -8.66 28.08
CA LEU A 394 -9.92 -7.61 28.49
C LEU A 394 -11.04 -7.37 27.47
N ILE A 395 -10.70 -7.23 26.18
CA ILE A 395 -11.70 -7.06 25.11
C ILE A 395 -12.58 -8.30 25.00
N SER A 396 -11.99 -9.50 24.93
CA SER A 396 -12.73 -10.75 24.72
C SER A 396 -13.74 -11.00 25.84
N GLU A 397 -13.34 -10.88 27.11
CA GLU A 397 -14.24 -11.07 28.24
C GLU A 397 -15.34 -10.00 28.30
N SER A 398 -15.03 -8.76 27.92
CA SER A 398 -16.01 -7.67 27.88
C SER A 398 -17.06 -7.90 26.78
N TYR A 399 -16.60 -8.35 25.62
CA TYR A 399 -17.46 -8.68 24.50
C TYR A 399 -18.34 -9.89 24.79
N GLU A 400 -17.78 -10.94 25.40
CA GLU A 400 -18.53 -12.13 25.80
C GLU A 400 -19.61 -11.79 26.85
N GLU A 401 -19.27 -10.99 27.86
CA GLU A 401 -20.24 -10.50 28.85
C GLU A 401 -21.35 -9.69 28.18
N TYR A 402 -21.03 -8.81 27.22
CA TYR A 402 -22.02 -8.06 26.47
C TYR A 402 -22.95 -8.95 25.65
N VAL A 403 -22.41 -9.89 24.87
CA VAL A 403 -23.21 -10.77 24.00
C VAL A 403 -24.19 -11.62 24.82
N ASN A 404 -23.78 -12.07 26.00
CA ASN A 404 -24.61 -12.89 26.89
C ASN A 404 -25.69 -12.08 27.61
N ASP A 405 -25.42 -10.82 27.95
CA ASP A 405 -26.28 -10.04 28.85
C ASP A 405 -27.05 -8.89 28.17
N LYS A 406 -26.76 -8.57 26.91
CA LYS A 406 -27.36 -7.42 26.19
C LYS A 406 -28.89 -7.50 26.17
N LYS A 407 -29.53 -6.37 26.39
CA LYS A 407 -30.99 -6.19 26.29
C LYS A 407 -31.28 -5.12 25.26
N THR A 408 -31.82 -5.56 24.13
CA THR A 408 -32.23 -4.67 23.04
C THR A 408 -33.65 -5.00 22.62
N ASP A 409 -34.34 -4.01 22.06
CA ASP A 409 -35.67 -4.14 21.49
C ASP A 409 -35.71 -3.55 20.07
N GLU A 410 -36.85 -3.67 19.40
CA GLU A 410 -37.06 -3.21 18.02
C GLU A 410 -36.87 -1.69 17.82
N ASN A 411 -36.92 -0.89 18.90
CA ASN A 411 -36.80 0.56 18.86
C ASN A 411 -35.42 1.05 19.27
N THR A 412 -34.61 0.20 19.92
CA THR A 412 -33.30 0.55 20.48
C THR A 412 -32.39 1.18 19.42
N ALA A 413 -32.25 0.57 18.25
CA ALA A 413 -31.46 1.11 17.15
C ALA A 413 -31.94 2.49 16.65
N LYS A 414 -33.26 2.64 16.42
CA LYS A 414 -33.86 3.89 15.93
C LYS A 414 -33.69 5.02 16.94
N ASN A 415 -33.90 4.71 18.22
CA ASN A 415 -33.72 5.65 19.31
C ASN A 415 -32.27 6.09 19.43
N LEU A 416 -31.32 5.16 19.34
CA LEU A 416 -29.89 5.46 19.42
C LEU A 416 -29.44 6.36 18.26
N VAL A 417 -29.75 5.99 17.02
CA VAL A 417 -29.43 6.80 15.83
C VAL A 417 -29.99 8.23 15.95
N LYS A 418 -31.23 8.35 16.44
CA LYS A 418 -31.88 9.66 16.68
C LYS A 418 -31.20 10.45 17.80
N ASN A 419 -30.92 9.83 18.94
CA ASN A 419 -30.34 10.49 20.11
C ASN A 419 -28.94 11.05 19.83
N TYR A 420 -28.17 10.38 18.98
CA TYR A 420 -26.82 10.79 18.61
C TYR A 420 -26.76 11.62 17.31
N GLY A 421 -27.91 12.04 16.76
CA GLY A 421 -27.96 12.90 15.57
C GLY A 421 -27.38 12.26 14.30
N ILE A 422 -27.44 10.93 14.20
CA ILE A 422 -26.90 10.18 13.07
C ILE A 422 -27.97 10.17 11.96
N GLU A 423 -27.99 11.20 11.11
CA GLU A 423 -29.03 11.33 10.08
C GLU A 423 -28.72 10.53 8.80
N LYS A 424 -29.78 10.04 8.13
CA LYS A 424 -29.76 9.46 6.77
C LYS A 424 -29.01 8.12 6.59
N LEU A 425 -29.07 7.22 7.56
CA LEU A 425 -28.64 5.83 7.36
C LEU A 425 -29.70 4.98 6.65
N PRO A 426 -29.30 4.09 5.71
CA PRO A 426 -30.17 3.05 5.19
C PRO A 426 -30.68 2.11 6.30
N GLU A 427 -31.88 1.56 6.16
CA GLU A 427 -32.53 0.74 7.19
C GLU A 427 -31.71 -0.51 7.58
N ASP A 428 -31.01 -1.13 6.62
CA ASP A 428 -30.07 -2.24 6.85
C ASP A 428 -28.83 -1.85 7.67
N GLN A 429 -28.49 -0.55 7.70
CA GLN A 429 -27.39 -0.02 8.53
C GLN A 429 -27.89 0.46 9.89
N ILE A 430 -29.15 0.92 9.99
CA ILE A 430 -29.76 1.29 11.28
C ILE A 430 -29.76 0.08 12.22
N ALA A 431 -30.08 -1.11 11.73
CA ALA A 431 -30.08 -2.34 12.53
C ALA A 431 -28.73 -2.63 13.22
N LYS A 432 -27.61 -2.15 12.68
CA LYS A 432 -26.27 -2.31 13.27
C LYS A 432 -26.06 -1.46 14.51
N PHE A 433 -26.89 -0.44 14.73
CA PHE A 433 -26.92 0.37 15.94
C PHE A 433 -27.84 -0.21 17.01
N ASN A 434 -28.30 -1.46 16.88
CA ASN A 434 -29.06 -2.13 17.92
C ASN A 434 -28.18 -2.54 19.11
N LEU A 435 -27.68 -1.53 19.83
CA LEU A 435 -26.68 -1.63 20.89
C LEU A 435 -27.31 -1.33 22.25
N ASP A 436 -27.11 -2.20 23.23
CA ASP A 436 -27.42 -1.92 24.62
C ASP A 436 -26.32 -1.04 25.22
N LEU A 437 -26.40 0.27 24.95
CA LEU A 437 -25.41 1.24 25.43
C LEU A 437 -25.25 1.25 26.95
N PRO A 438 -26.33 1.21 27.77
CA PRO A 438 -26.18 1.08 29.21
C PRO A 438 -25.31 -0.10 29.61
N LYS A 439 -25.52 -1.29 29.02
CA LYS A 439 -24.69 -2.46 29.33
C LYS A 439 -23.25 -2.30 28.85
N ILE A 440 -23.03 -1.71 27.68
CA ILE A 440 -21.66 -1.41 27.20
C ILE A 440 -20.95 -0.47 28.17
N GLN A 441 -21.61 0.61 28.59
CA GLN A 441 -21.05 1.58 29.54
C GLN A 441 -20.79 0.96 30.91
N GLU A 442 -21.69 0.10 31.41
CA GLU A 442 -21.49 -0.68 32.65
C GLU A 442 -20.22 -1.54 32.55
N ILE A 443 -20.08 -2.31 31.47
CA ILE A 443 -18.91 -3.16 31.23
C ILE A 443 -17.64 -2.31 31.12
N MET A 444 -17.69 -1.16 30.44
CA MET A 444 -16.56 -0.25 30.31
C MET A 444 -16.13 0.34 31.65
N ASP A 445 -17.06 0.79 32.48
CA ASP A 445 -16.75 1.32 33.81
C ASP A 445 -16.13 0.24 34.70
N LYS A 446 -16.75 -0.94 34.72
CA LYS A 446 -16.33 -2.10 35.53
C LYS A 446 -14.96 -2.63 35.12
N ARG A 447 -14.70 -2.77 33.81
CA ARG A 447 -13.53 -3.49 33.29
C ARG A 447 -12.42 -2.60 32.78
N PHE A 448 -12.72 -1.44 32.20
CA PHE A 448 -11.71 -0.57 31.58
C PHE A 448 -11.37 0.63 32.45
N LEU A 449 -12.34 1.23 33.16
CA LEU A 449 -12.11 2.42 34.00
C LEU A 449 -11.83 2.07 35.46
N SER A 450 -11.64 0.79 35.77
CA SER A 450 -11.43 0.29 37.12
C SER A 450 -10.42 -0.87 37.12
N GLY A 451 -9.77 -1.08 38.28
CA GLY A 451 -8.81 -2.17 38.49
C GLY A 451 -7.67 -2.20 37.46
N ASP A 452 -7.25 -3.40 37.08
CA ASP A 452 -6.11 -3.62 36.17
C ASP A 452 -6.38 -3.13 34.73
N GLY A 453 -7.65 -2.95 34.35
CA GLY A 453 -8.02 -2.50 33.02
C GLY A 453 -7.75 -1.01 32.76
N ALA A 454 -7.73 -0.18 33.80
CA ALA A 454 -7.38 1.24 33.69
C ALA A 454 -5.99 1.45 33.11
N GLY A 455 -5.05 0.57 33.47
CA GLY A 455 -3.69 0.56 32.92
C GLY A 455 -3.60 0.06 31.48
N GLN A 456 -4.67 -0.50 30.91
CA GLN A 456 -4.70 -1.02 29.55
C GLN A 456 -5.22 -0.02 28.52
N ILE A 457 -5.91 1.04 28.94
CA ILE A 457 -6.46 2.05 28.02
C ILE A 457 -5.34 2.72 27.25
N ASN A 458 -5.58 2.97 25.95
CA ASN A 458 -4.65 3.67 25.10
C ASN A 458 -4.76 5.19 25.34
N PRO A 459 -3.71 5.87 25.82
CA PRO A 459 -3.76 7.31 26.08
C PRO A 459 -4.10 8.16 24.84
N TYR A 460 -3.75 7.67 23.65
CA TYR A 460 -4.06 8.35 22.39
C TYR A 460 -5.54 8.26 22.01
N THR A 461 -6.29 7.29 22.56
CA THR A 461 -7.75 7.27 22.42
C THR A 461 -8.34 8.51 23.07
N LEU A 462 -7.92 8.84 24.31
CA LEU A 462 -8.39 10.05 25.03
C LEU A 462 -8.05 11.33 24.25
N LEU A 463 -6.88 11.39 23.62
CA LEU A 463 -6.45 12.55 22.82
C LEU A 463 -7.45 12.88 21.70
N ALA A 464 -8.14 11.86 21.17
CA ALA A 464 -9.13 11.99 20.10
C ALA A 464 -10.57 12.24 20.61
N ILE A 465 -10.82 12.16 21.92
CA ILE A 465 -12.15 12.38 22.51
C ILE A 465 -12.27 13.81 23.00
N LYS A 466 -13.13 14.57 22.31
CA LYS A 466 -13.48 15.93 22.70
C LYS A 466 -14.96 16.20 22.40
N THR A 467 -15.67 16.68 23.41
CA THR A 467 -17.04 17.20 23.33
C THR A 467 -17.12 18.52 24.09
N ASP A 468 -18.28 19.17 24.08
CA ASP A 468 -18.49 20.42 24.83
C ASP A 468 -18.37 20.24 26.35
N ARG A 469 -18.47 18.99 26.83
CA ARG A 469 -18.50 18.64 28.26
C ARG A 469 -17.25 17.90 28.74
N PHE A 470 -16.38 17.48 27.83
CA PHE A 470 -15.19 16.68 28.15
C PHE A 470 -14.09 16.90 27.11
N ASP A 471 -12.87 17.20 27.56
CA ASP A 471 -11.66 17.21 26.72
C ASP A 471 -10.67 16.18 27.27
N GLY A 472 -10.42 15.11 26.51
CA GLY A 472 -9.51 14.05 26.96
C GLY A 472 -8.07 14.53 27.15
N LYS A 473 -7.66 15.66 26.54
CA LYS A 473 -6.34 16.26 26.78
C LYS A 473 -6.14 16.70 28.22
N ASP A 474 -7.20 17.10 28.91
CA ASP A 474 -7.12 17.54 30.30
C ASP A 474 -6.71 16.40 31.24
N PHE A 475 -6.90 15.16 30.81
CA PHE A 475 -6.56 13.93 31.53
C PHE A 475 -5.28 13.26 31.02
N LEU A 476 -4.47 13.95 30.23
CA LEU A 476 -3.20 13.44 29.71
C LEU A 476 -2.00 14.20 30.26
N VAL A 477 -0.91 13.47 30.47
CA VAL A 477 0.43 14.02 30.74
C VAL A 477 1.31 13.70 29.55
N GLU A 478 1.85 14.75 28.92
CA GLU A 478 2.83 14.62 27.85
C GLU A 478 4.22 14.30 28.44
N THR A 479 4.87 13.29 27.89
CA THR A 479 6.26 12.92 28.20
C THR A 479 7.05 12.86 26.90
N LYS A 480 8.27 13.42 26.89
CA LYS A 480 9.16 13.31 25.73
C LYS A 480 10.23 12.26 26.00
N THR A 481 10.42 11.34 25.06
CA THR A 481 11.52 10.38 25.10
C THR A 481 12.85 11.09 24.81
N ALA A 482 13.96 10.41 25.10
CA ALA A 482 15.31 10.89 24.76
C ALA A 482 15.51 11.10 23.24
N THR A 483 14.71 10.44 22.39
CA THR A 483 14.71 10.60 20.94
C THR A 483 13.79 11.73 20.45
N GLY A 484 13.11 12.43 21.36
CA GLY A 484 12.17 13.50 21.05
C GLY A 484 10.76 13.05 20.70
N GLU A 485 10.44 11.74 20.81
CA GLU A 485 9.08 11.25 20.62
C GLU A 485 8.19 11.67 21.79
N ILE A 486 6.98 12.10 21.47
CA ILE A 486 5.97 12.44 22.45
C ILE A 486 5.21 11.16 22.82
N ASN A 487 5.07 10.91 24.12
CA ASN A 487 4.27 9.85 24.70
C ASN A 487 3.29 10.42 25.71
N TYR A 488 2.08 9.88 25.76
CA TYR A 488 1.06 10.31 26.72
C TYR A 488 0.87 9.28 27.83
N LYS A 489 0.61 9.76 29.05
CA LYS A 489 0.12 8.95 30.18
C LYS A 489 -1.21 9.50 30.66
N ILE A 490 -2.12 8.61 31.04
CA ILE A 490 -3.43 9.00 31.57
C ILE A 490 -3.26 9.39 33.04
N LYS A 491 -3.88 10.52 33.40
CA LYS A 491 -3.96 11.06 34.75
C LYS A 491 -4.87 10.16 35.63
N PRO A 492 -4.44 9.76 36.84
CA PRO A 492 -5.26 8.96 37.75
C PRO A 492 -6.65 9.54 38.04
N GLU A 493 -6.78 10.87 37.95
CA GLU A 493 -7.99 11.67 38.19
C GLU A 493 -9.18 11.24 37.30
N LEU A 494 -8.90 10.67 36.12
CA LEU A 494 -9.94 10.10 35.26
C LEU A 494 -10.60 8.87 35.91
N PHE A 495 -9.84 8.08 36.66
CA PHE A 495 -10.27 6.80 37.22
C PHE A 495 -10.73 6.91 38.68
N SER A 496 -10.36 7.97 39.38
CA SER A 496 -10.70 8.14 40.81
C SER A 496 -12.03 8.83 41.06
N ASP A 497 -12.58 9.55 40.07
CA ASP A 497 -13.83 10.32 40.19
C ASP A 497 -14.92 9.72 39.29
N SER A 498 -16.04 9.29 39.89
CA SER A 498 -17.19 8.74 39.16
C SER A 498 -17.77 9.70 38.13
N THR A 499 -17.73 11.01 38.41
CA THR A 499 -18.22 12.05 37.50
C THR A 499 -17.33 12.13 36.25
N ASN A 500 -16.01 12.05 36.42
CA ASN A 500 -15.07 12.07 35.29
C ASN A 500 -15.22 10.81 34.43
N LYS A 501 -15.44 9.64 35.05
CA LYS A 501 -15.71 8.39 34.31
C LYS A 501 -16.98 8.49 33.48
N GLU A 502 -18.07 9.01 34.07
CA GLU A 502 -19.35 9.17 33.38
C GLU A 502 -19.23 10.15 32.19
N LEU A 503 -18.59 11.31 32.41
CA LEU A 503 -18.33 12.30 31.35
C LEU A 503 -17.47 11.71 30.22
N PHE A 504 -16.45 10.92 30.57
CA PHE A 504 -15.62 10.24 29.58
C PHE A 504 -16.41 9.21 28.77
N LEU A 505 -17.20 8.35 29.42
CA LEU A 505 -18.00 7.34 28.74
C LEU A 505 -19.02 7.97 27.80
N ASP A 506 -19.71 9.03 28.24
CA ASP A 506 -20.66 9.78 27.40
C ASP A 506 -19.98 10.41 26.18
N ALA A 507 -18.83 11.07 26.40
CA ALA A 507 -18.05 11.66 25.33
C ALA A 507 -17.50 10.62 24.35
N TYR A 508 -17.00 9.49 24.86
CA TYR A 508 -16.49 8.38 24.07
C TYR A 508 -17.59 7.76 23.20
N MET A 509 -18.77 7.47 23.77
CA MET A 509 -19.91 6.95 23.01
C MET A 509 -20.33 7.92 21.93
N THR A 510 -20.46 9.20 22.25
CA THR A 510 -20.82 10.25 21.30
C THR A 510 -19.86 10.28 20.11
N VAL A 511 -18.56 10.34 20.37
CA VAL A 511 -17.54 10.42 19.32
C VAL A 511 -17.53 9.14 18.47
N MET A 512 -17.60 7.97 19.09
CA MET A 512 -17.48 6.69 18.37
C MET A 512 -18.73 6.38 17.54
N LEU A 513 -19.92 6.51 18.12
CA LEU A 513 -21.18 6.23 17.40
C LEU A 513 -21.37 7.20 16.24
N THR A 514 -21.08 8.48 16.43
CA THR A 514 -21.11 9.49 15.35
C THR A 514 -20.09 9.16 14.26
N SER A 515 -18.89 8.71 14.64
CA SER A 515 -17.85 8.30 13.68
C SER A 515 -18.30 7.08 12.86
N PHE A 516 -18.95 6.10 13.48
CA PHE A 516 -19.51 4.94 12.78
C PHE A 516 -20.61 5.37 11.81
N GLY A 517 -21.54 6.20 12.28
CA GLY A 517 -22.65 6.74 11.47
C GLY A 517 -22.17 7.50 10.23
N ASN A 518 -21.11 8.30 10.38
CA ASN A 518 -20.51 9.08 9.30
C ASN A 518 -19.54 8.28 8.40
N ASN A 519 -19.42 6.96 8.60
CA ASN A 519 -18.56 6.09 7.80
C ASN A 519 -19.35 4.95 7.11
N PRO A 520 -20.02 5.23 5.97
CA PRO A 520 -20.81 4.22 5.26
C PRO A 520 -20.00 3.02 4.77
N ALA A 521 -18.70 3.18 4.50
CA ALA A 521 -17.84 2.10 4.06
C ALA A 521 -17.55 1.11 5.20
N PHE A 522 -17.33 1.61 6.41
CA PHE A 522 -17.20 0.82 7.62
C PHE A 522 -18.51 0.09 7.95
N LEU A 523 -19.63 0.81 7.95
CA LEU A 523 -20.94 0.21 8.26
C LEU A 523 -21.29 -0.93 7.31
N LYS A 524 -21.02 -0.80 6.00
CA LYS A 524 -21.19 -1.90 5.03
C LYS A 524 -20.36 -3.15 5.36
N GLN A 525 -19.22 -2.99 6.02
CA GLN A 525 -18.38 -4.12 6.39
C GLN A 525 -18.85 -4.79 7.67
N ALA A 526 -19.25 -4.01 8.69
CA ALA A 526 -19.77 -4.53 9.96
C ALA A 526 -20.89 -5.56 9.72
N SER A 527 -20.79 -6.73 10.35
CA SER A 527 -21.73 -7.85 10.09
C SER A 527 -23.10 -7.54 10.67
N ASP A 528 -23.11 -7.03 11.90
CA ASP A 528 -24.27 -6.83 12.76
C ASP A 528 -23.94 -5.80 13.86
N ALA A 529 -24.84 -5.68 14.83
CA ALA A 529 -24.64 -4.81 15.98
C ALA A 529 -23.54 -5.29 16.94
N ASP A 530 -23.29 -6.60 17.03
CA ASP A 530 -22.27 -7.13 17.91
C ASP A 530 -20.87 -6.76 17.42
N SER A 531 -20.66 -6.74 16.10
CA SER A 531 -19.45 -6.15 15.50
C SER A 531 -19.22 -4.69 15.94
N LEU A 532 -20.26 -3.88 16.10
CA LEU A 532 -20.10 -2.49 16.57
C LEU A 532 -19.79 -2.42 18.08
N ALA A 533 -20.42 -3.28 18.90
CA ALA A 533 -20.10 -3.39 20.32
C ALA A 533 -18.63 -3.80 20.53
N PHE A 534 -18.14 -4.75 19.73
CA PHE A 534 -16.73 -5.13 19.70
C PHE A 534 -15.80 -3.96 19.38
N CYS A 535 -16.16 -3.14 18.39
CA CYS A 535 -15.40 -1.94 18.02
C CYS A 535 -15.37 -0.90 19.16
N LEU A 536 -16.45 -0.79 19.93
CA LEU A 536 -16.52 0.10 21.10
C LEU A 536 -15.55 -0.35 22.21
N PHE A 537 -15.49 -1.65 22.54
CA PHE A 537 -14.55 -2.15 23.55
C PHE A 537 -13.08 -2.07 23.10
N SER A 538 -12.80 -2.46 21.85
CA SER A 538 -11.45 -2.42 21.30
C SER A 538 -10.91 -1.00 21.13
N GLY A 539 -11.76 -0.02 20.82
CA GLY A 539 -11.40 1.40 20.71
C GLY A 539 -10.83 2.06 21.96
N LEU A 540 -11.07 1.48 23.14
CA LEU A 540 -10.46 1.98 24.39
C LEU A 540 -8.99 1.61 24.53
N VAL A 541 -8.56 0.49 23.96
CA VAL A 541 -7.21 -0.06 24.19
C VAL A 541 -6.31 -0.04 22.94
N ILE A 542 -6.89 0.30 21.79
CA ILE A 542 -6.19 0.47 20.51
C ILE A 542 -6.40 1.92 20.05
N GLN A 543 -5.42 2.52 19.39
CA GLN A 543 -5.61 3.85 18.80
C GLN A 543 -6.80 3.85 17.83
N LYS A 544 -7.67 4.86 17.96
CA LYS A 544 -8.86 5.05 17.12
C LYS A 544 -8.54 4.93 15.63
N ASP A 545 -7.47 5.58 15.16
CA ASP A 545 -7.08 5.59 13.74
C ASP A 545 -6.63 4.21 13.23
N ASN A 546 -6.20 3.31 14.12
CA ASN A 546 -5.88 1.92 13.78
C ASN A 546 -7.15 1.06 13.61
N ILE A 547 -8.30 1.49 14.17
CA ILE A 547 -9.59 0.78 14.10
C ILE A 547 -10.52 1.37 13.03
N ILE A 548 -10.43 2.68 12.73
CA ILE A 548 -11.49 3.42 12.03
C ILE A 548 -11.12 3.81 10.58
N ASP A 549 -10.15 3.13 9.96
CA ASP A 549 -9.78 3.37 8.55
C ASP A 549 -10.29 2.30 7.57
N GLY A 550 -11.51 1.84 7.75
CA GLY A 550 -12.21 1.04 6.73
C GLY A 550 -11.81 -0.43 6.66
N MET A 551 -11.33 -1.01 7.75
CA MET A 551 -11.27 -2.46 7.93
C MET A 551 -11.84 -2.80 9.30
N LYS A 552 -12.71 -3.81 9.36
CA LYS A 552 -13.10 -4.43 10.62
C LYS A 552 -11.86 -4.71 11.47
N ALA A 553 -11.93 -4.50 12.78
CA ALA A 553 -10.95 -5.10 13.67
C ALA A 553 -10.88 -6.63 13.41
N GLU A 554 -12.00 -7.27 13.07
CA GLU A 554 -12.08 -8.68 12.64
C GLU A 554 -11.40 -8.98 11.27
N ALA A 555 -11.17 -7.97 10.43
CA ALA A 555 -10.43 -8.11 9.18
C ALA A 555 -8.89 -8.02 9.36
N ILE A 556 -8.46 -7.65 10.57
CA ILE A 556 -7.06 -7.39 10.92
C ILE A 556 -6.59 -8.29 12.08
N LEU A 557 -7.48 -8.60 13.02
CA LEU A 557 -7.26 -9.51 14.13
C LEU A 557 -7.39 -10.97 13.65
N PRO A 558 -6.50 -11.89 14.07
CA PRO A 558 -6.58 -13.30 13.73
C PRO A 558 -7.95 -13.92 14.09
N GLU A 559 -8.45 -14.89 13.30
CA GLU A 559 -9.66 -15.66 13.66
C GLU A 559 -9.56 -16.30 15.06
N THR A 560 -8.34 -16.59 15.54
CA THR A 560 -8.05 -17.11 16.87
C THR A 560 -8.35 -16.13 18.01
N PHE A 561 -8.56 -14.84 17.71
CA PHE A 561 -9.11 -13.88 18.67
C PHE A 561 -10.59 -14.16 18.97
N TYR A 562 -11.31 -14.72 17.99
CA TYR A 562 -12.76 -14.98 18.04
C TYR A 562 -13.10 -16.46 18.28
N LYS A 563 -12.15 -17.38 18.03
CA LYS A 563 -12.30 -18.78 18.42
C LYS A 563 -12.12 -18.91 19.92
N LYS A 564 -13.16 -19.42 20.59
CA LYS A 564 -13.10 -20.01 21.92
C LYS A 564 -11.73 -20.65 22.16
N LEU A 565 -11.18 -20.46 23.37
CA LEU A 565 -10.38 -21.51 23.99
C LEU A 565 -11.30 -22.74 24.14
N GLU A 566 -11.42 -23.55 23.09
CA GLU A 566 -12.12 -24.84 23.18
C GLU A 566 -11.22 -25.82 23.92
N THR A 567 -11.48 -25.97 25.22
CA THR A 567 -11.45 -27.31 25.80
C THR A 567 -12.73 -28.04 25.40
N GLN A 568 -12.55 -29.05 24.53
CA GLN A 568 -13.30 -30.31 24.37
C GLN A 568 -14.84 -30.34 24.27
N GLN A 569 -15.27 -30.91 23.13
CA GLN A 569 -16.37 -31.87 22.87
C GLN A 569 -17.87 -31.47 22.95
N GLU A 570 -18.49 -31.68 21.77
CA GLU A 570 -19.72 -32.44 21.47
C GLU A 570 -21.14 -31.80 21.50
N ASN A 571 -21.64 -31.65 20.26
CA ASN A 571 -22.88 -32.23 19.68
C ASN A 571 -24.28 -31.60 19.85
N ASN A 572 -24.96 -31.62 18.69
CA ASN A 572 -26.40 -31.51 18.37
C ASN A 572 -27.02 -30.09 18.37
N GLY A 573 -27.75 -29.63 17.35
CA GLY A 573 -28.23 -30.20 16.09
C GLY A 573 -29.48 -29.44 15.60
N HIS A 574 -29.58 -29.22 14.28
CA HIS A 574 -30.80 -28.91 13.48
C HIS A 574 -31.54 -27.58 13.76
N SER A 575 -32.23 -26.89 12.84
CA SER A 575 -32.46 -26.93 11.38
C SER A 575 -33.46 -25.75 11.10
N GLU A 576 -33.19 -24.85 10.15
CA GLU A 576 -33.90 -24.69 8.85
C GLU A 576 -35.07 -23.70 8.73
N LYS A 577 -35.10 -23.05 7.54
CA LYS A 577 -36.17 -22.38 6.76
C LYS A 577 -36.36 -20.87 6.97
N GLU A 578 -36.01 -19.99 6.02
CA GLU A 578 -36.33 -19.81 4.57
C GLU A 578 -37.62 -19.02 4.27
N GLU A 579 -37.49 -18.20 3.21
CA GLU A 579 -38.48 -17.51 2.37
C GLU A 579 -38.97 -16.12 2.81
N ASN A 580 -39.18 -15.12 1.92
CA ASN A 580 -38.70 -14.74 0.59
C ASN A 580 -39.47 -13.46 0.19
N SER A 581 -38.93 -12.69 -0.76
CA SER A 581 -39.63 -11.72 -1.65
C SER A 581 -40.09 -10.39 -1.00
N ASP A 582 -40.15 -9.22 -1.65
CA ASP A 582 -39.88 -8.87 -3.05
C ASP A 582 -39.69 -7.34 -3.21
N SER A 583 -39.03 -7.00 -4.32
CA SER A 583 -38.86 -5.74 -5.06
C SER A 583 -39.77 -4.52 -4.81
N ASN A 584 -39.21 -3.28 -4.86
CA ASN A 584 -39.15 -2.49 -6.11
C ASN A 584 -38.51 -1.07 -6.02
N GLN A 585 -37.89 -0.72 -7.14
CA GLN A 585 -37.28 0.52 -7.62
C GLN A 585 -38.07 1.85 -7.46
N GLY A 586 -37.33 2.98 -7.38
CA GLY A 586 -37.74 4.18 -8.15
C GLY A 586 -37.25 5.59 -7.73
N LYS A 587 -36.11 6.03 -8.30
CA LYS A 587 -35.81 7.35 -8.92
C LYS A 587 -35.65 8.70 -8.12
N ASN A 588 -34.60 9.42 -8.59
CA ASN A 588 -34.42 10.89 -8.75
C ASN A 588 -34.08 11.75 -7.51
N THR A 589 -33.24 12.82 -7.52
CA THR A 589 -32.48 13.59 -8.54
C THR A 589 -31.48 14.55 -7.84
N ASN A 590 -30.43 14.94 -8.58
CA ASN A 590 -29.38 15.96 -8.35
C ASN A 590 -29.65 17.17 -7.44
N LYS A 591 -28.60 17.62 -6.74
CA LYS A 591 -28.15 19.02 -6.69
C LYS A 591 -26.69 19.14 -6.21
N ILE A 592 -25.80 19.66 -7.07
CA ILE A 592 -24.39 19.94 -6.77
C ILE A 592 -24.30 21.41 -6.32
N SER A 593 -23.71 21.67 -5.15
CA SER A 593 -23.35 23.02 -4.68
C SER A 593 -21.86 23.27 -4.93
N GLU A 594 -21.54 24.32 -5.69
CA GLU A 594 -20.18 24.77 -5.97
C GLU A 594 -19.47 25.24 -4.69
N SER A 595 -18.28 24.69 -4.43
CA SER A 595 -17.45 24.92 -3.24
C SER A 595 -16.19 25.75 -3.57
N SER A 596 -15.36 26.02 -2.56
CA SER A 596 -14.11 26.82 -2.56
C SER A 596 -13.12 26.57 -3.71
N GLU A 597 -13.30 25.48 -4.45
CA GLU A 597 -12.52 25.09 -5.63
C GLU A 597 -12.71 26.06 -6.81
N SER A 598 -13.87 26.73 -6.92
CA SER A 598 -14.16 27.73 -7.97
C SER A 598 -13.34 29.03 -7.81
N ILE A 599 -13.12 29.47 -6.56
CA ILE A 599 -12.35 30.69 -6.24
C ILE A 599 -10.86 30.48 -6.49
N ASP A 600 -10.32 29.32 -6.12
CA ASP A 600 -8.90 29.00 -6.32
C ASP A 600 -8.55 28.87 -7.80
N LYS A 601 -9.49 28.31 -8.59
CA LYS A 601 -9.36 28.27 -10.04
C LYS A 601 -9.37 29.66 -10.68
N THR A 602 -10.24 30.56 -10.22
CA THR A 602 -10.30 31.95 -10.71
C THR A 602 -9.00 32.71 -10.41
N LEU A 603 -8.42 32.50 -9.22
CA LEU A 603 -7.13 33.08 -8.84
C LEU A 603 -5.98 32.51 -9.68
N ALA A 604 -6.00 31.20 -9.91
CA ALA A 604 -4.99 30.54 -10.72
C ALA A 604 -5.05 30.99 -12.18
N ASP A 605 -6.25 31.14 -12.76
CA ASP A 605 -6.45 31.66 -14.12
C ASP A 605 -5.95 33.10 -14.25
N THR A 606 -6.29 33.97 -13.30
CA THR A 606 -5.83 35.36 -13.26
C THR A 606 -4.30 35.44 -13.23
N LEU A 607 -3.66 34.69 -12.32
CA LEU A 607 -2.21 34.68 -12.20
C LEU A 607 -1.51 34.02 -13.40
N ALA A 608 -2.10 32.98 -13.99
CA ALA A 608 -1.61 32.35 -15.20
C ALA A 608 -1.62 33.33 -16.37
N ASP A 609 -2.71 34.08 -16.58
CA ASP A 609 -2.82 35.07 -17.65
C ASP A 609 -1.82 36.20 -17.47
N LEU A 610 -1.60 36.66 -16.23
CA LEU A 610 -0.53 37.61 -15.92
C LEU A 610 0.84 37.08 -16.36
N ILE A 611 1.19 35.85 -15.99
CA ILE A 611 2.47 35.22 -16.36
C ILE A 611 2.60 35.09 -17.88
N ILE A 612 1.54 34.62 -18.56
CA ILE A 612 1.54 34.37 -20.00
C ILE A 612 1.70 35.69 -20.78
N GLN A 613 0.91 36.71 -20.45
CA GLN A 613 0.84 37.95 -21.22
C GLN A 613 1.97 38.92 -20.88
N GLY A 614 2.35 39.03 -19.61
CA GLY A 614 3.35 40.02 -19.17
C GLY A 614 4.79 39.49 -19.11
N GLU A 615 5.01 38.27 -18.63
CA GLU A 615 6.36 37.72 -18.40
C GLU A 615 6.83 36.91 -19.60
N ALA A 616 6.04 35.92 -19.99
CA ALA A 616 6.35 35.09 -21.16
C ALA A 616 6.12 35.86 -22.47
N ARG A 617 5.30 36.93 -22.45
CA ARG A 617 4.87 37.69 -23.63
C ARG A 617 4.36 36.80 -24.76
N GLU A 618 3.65 35.73 -24.39
CA GLU A 618 3.17 34.69 -25.29
C GLU A 618 4.27 34.08 -26.19
N ASN A 619 5.52 34.07 -25.72
CA ASN A 619 6.62 33.43 -26.43
C ASN A 619 6.56 31.91 -26.24
N TYR A 620 5.58 31.27 -26.90
CA TYR A 620 5.38 29.83 -26.82
C TYR A 620 6.63 29.05 -27.28
N GLY A 621 7.32 29.52 -28.33
CA GLY A 621 8.53 28.89 -28.86
C GLY A 621 9.82 29.14 -28.06
N ALA A 622 9.72 29.60 -26.81
CA ALA A 622 10.90 29.86 -25.99
C ALA A 622 11.63 28.56 -25.64
N VAL A 623 12.90 28.46 -26.03
CA VAL A 623 13.77 27.32 -25.69
C VAL A 623 15.13 27.84 -25.23
N ASN A 624 15.47 27.58 -23.98
CA ASN A 624 16.80 27.88 -23.44
C ASN A 624 17.62 26.58 -23.43
N LYS A 625 18.70 26.57 -24.20
CA LYS A 625 19.56 25.38 -24.35
C LYS A 625 20.48 25.15 -23.15
N LYS A 626 20.75 26.19 -22.35
CA LYS A 626 21.75 26.17 -21.28
C LYS A 626 21.14 26.62 -19.96
N ASP A 627 19.98 26.06 -19.62
CA ASP A 627 19.39 26.29 -18.31
C ASP A 627 20.12 25.46 -17.23
N ILE A 628 19.83 25.71 -15.96
CA ILE A 628 20.56 25.21 -14.77
C ILE A 628 20.87 23.70 -14.85
N ASP A 629 19.97 22.90 -15.44
CA ASP A 629 20.10 21.45 -15.54
C ASP A 629 19.77 20.89 -16.95
N GLY A 630 19.98 21.65 -18.02
CA GLY A 630 19.76 21.22 -19.42
C GLY A 630 18.81 22.12 -20.22
N VAL A 631 18.19 21.60 -21.28
CA VAL A 631 17.25 22.37 -22.10
C VAL A 631 15.93 22.61 -21.34
N SER A 632 15.47 23.87 -21.32
CA SER A 632 14.15 24.26 -20.84
C SER A 632 13.29 24.83 -21.97
N ILE A 633 11.97 24.64 -21.87
CA ILE A 633 11.05 24.87 -22.97
C ILE A 633 9.77 25.60 -22.54
N GLY A 634 9.19 26.37 -23.45
CA GLY A 634 7.87 26.98 -23.32
C GLY A 634 7.75 28.20 -22.39
N LEU A 635 6.50 28.58 -22.12
CA LEU A 635 6.12 29.85 -21.48
C LEU A 635 6.77 30.09 -20.12
N MET A 636 6.99 29.02 -19.34
CA MET A 636 7.59 29.10 -18.01
C MET A 636 9.01 28.51 -17.95
N GLN A 637 9.64 28.29 -19.10
CA GLN A 637 10.95 27.62 -19.18
C GLN A 637 10.94 26.30 -18.39
N TRP A 638 9.95 25.45 -18.69
CA TRP A 638 9.81 24.15 -18.05
C TRP A 638 11.05 23.31 -18.35
N HIS A 639 11.63 22.68 -17.33
CA HIS A 639 12.77 21.77 -17.45
C HIS A 639 12.46 20.43 -16.76
N LYS A 640 13.29 19.41 -17.00
CA LYS A 640 13.15 18.05 -16.42
C LYS A 640 11.72 17.51 -16.53
N VAL A 641 11.13 17.14 -15.39
CA VAL A 641 9.79 16.56 -15.25
C VAL A 641 8.70 17.47 -15.82
N ARG A 642 8.76 18.79 -15.60
CA ARG A 642 7.72 19.72 -16.11
C ARG A 642 7.76 19.82 -17.64
N ALA A 643 8.95 19.81 -18.24
CA ALA A 643 9.09 19.72 -19.69
C ALA A 643 8.59 18.37 -20.23
N GLY A 644 8.92 17.27 -19.54
CA GLY A 644 8.43 15.94 -19.90
C GLY A 644 6.90 15.83 -19.84
N ASN A 645 6.28 16.43 -18.83
CA ASN A 645 4.82 16.47 -18.69
C ASN A 645 4.17 17.31 -19.81
N LEU A 646 4.80 18.42 -20.21
CA LEU A 646 4.33 19.18 -21.37
C LEU A 646 4.37 18.33 -22.63
N LEU A 647 5.50 17.70 -22.94
CA LEU A 647 5.64 16.86 -24.14
C LEU A 647 4.64 15.70 -24.15
N LYS A 648 4.33 15.11 -22.99
CA LYS A 648 3.27 14.09 -22.85
C LYS A 648 1.89 14.65 -23.21
N ARG A 649 1.56 15.85 -22.74
CA ARG A 649 0.29 16.53 -23.07
C ARG A 649 0.21 16.84 -24.57
N LEU A 650 1.29 17.37 -25.16
CA LEU A 650 1.36 17.63 -26.60
C LEU A 650 1.16 16.34 -27.41
N LYS A 651 1.88 15.26 -27.06
CA LYS A 651 1.73 13.95 -27.71
C LYS A 651 0.32 13.40 -27.57
N ALA A 652 -0.33 13.56 -26.41
CA ALA A 652 -1.70 13.11 -26.19
C ALA A 652 -2.71 13.94 -27.00
N ARG A 653 -2.47 15.25 -27.14
CA ARG A 653 -3.36 16.18 -27.84
C ARG A 653 -3.42 15.92 -29.34
N ASN A 654 -2.27 15.71 -29.98
CA ASN A 654 -2.20 15.31 -31.38
C ASN A 654 -1.00 14.38 -31.62
N PRO A 655 -1.19 13.06 -31.45
CA PRO A 655 -0.09 12.09 -31.58
C PRO A 655 0.55 12.11 -32.96
N LYS A 656 -0.27 12.22 -34.02
CA LYS A 656 0.22 12.19 -35.40
C LYS A 656 1.12 13.38 -35.72
N LEU A 657 0.68 14.58 -35.37
CA LEU A 657 1.47 15.79 -35.58
C LEU A 657 2.73 15.78 -34.70
N PHE A 658 2.58 15.39 -33.44
CA PHE A 658 3.71 15.29 -32.51
C PHE A 658 4.79 14.34 -33.03
N GLU A 659 4.41 13.12 -33.44
CA GLU A 659 5.34 12.10 -33.96
C GLU A 659 5.94 12.49 -35.32
N SER A 660 5.24 13.29 -36.12
CA SER A 660 5.79 13.83 -37.37
C SER A 660 6.91 14.86 -37.15
N ILE A 661 6.94 15.53 -36.00
CA ILE A 661 7.92 16.57 -35.65
C ILE A 661 9.01 16.00 -34.74
N MET A 662 8.63 15.18 -33.76
CA MET A 662 9.51 14.57 -32.77
C MET A 662 9.91 13.15 -33.18
N THR A 663 10.77 13.08 -34.19
CA THR A 663 11.14 11.82 -34.87
C THR A 663 12.20 10.98 -34.14
N ASP A 664 12.75 11.45 -33.02
CA ASP A 664 13.74 10.68 -32.25
C ASP A 664 13.02 9.60 -31.41
N PRO A 665 13.46 8.33 -31.42
CA PRO A 665 12.84 7.25 -30.65
C PRO A 665 12.74 7.50 -29.14
N LEU A 666 13.52 8.44 -28.60
CA LEU A 666 13.36 8.94 -27.22
C LEU A 666 11.93 9.43 -26.95
N PHE A 667 11.26 9.99 -27.95
CA PHE A 667 9.89 10.55 -27.84
C PHE A 667 8.79 9.52 -28.10
N ASP A 668 9.15 8.29 -28.48
CA ASP A 668 8.20 7.18 -28.59
C ASP A 668 7.66 6.79 -27.21
N ASN A 669 8.53 6.83 -26.20
CA ASN A 669 8.21 6.52 -24.81
C ASN A 669 8.64 7.63 -23.85
N LEU A 670 7.80 8.65 -23.74
CA LEU A 670 7.96 9.77 -22.80
C LEU A 670 7.82 9.39 -21.31
N ALA A 671 7.65 8.11 -20.95
CA ALA A 671 7.49 7.69 -19.55
C ALA A 671 8.68 8.06 -18.64
N HIS A 672 9.90 8.12 -19.22
CA HIS A 672 11.16 8.43 -18.52
C HIS A 672 11.71 9.83 -18.83
N ALA A 673 10.89 10.67 -19.46
CA ALA A 673 11.23 12.04 -19.86
C ALA A 673 11.78 12.93 -18.71
N GLY A 674 11.45 12.62 -17.46
CA GLY A 674 11.91 13.39 -16.29
C GLY A 674 13.37 13.13 -15.88
N ASP A 675 13.94 11.98 -16.30
CA ASP A 675 15.26 11.49 -15.89
C ASP A 675 16.36 11.82 -16.90
N VAL A 676 15.98 12.34 -18.07
CA VAL A 676 16.89 12.67 -19.17
C VAL A 676 17.10 14.18 -19.18
N ALA A 677 18.36 14.63 -19.05
CA ALA A 677 18.70 16.01 -19.38
C ALA A 677 18.37 16.22 -20.87
N TRP A 678 17.34 17.02 -21.15
CA TRP A 678 16.89 17.32 -22.50
C TRP A 678 18.07 17.89 -23.31
N GLN A 679 18.35 17.28 -24.45
CA GLN A 679 19.55 17.59 -25.23
C GLN A 679 19.32 18.76 -26.20
N ASP A 680 20.32 19.63 -26.35
CA ASP A 680 20.32 20.78 -27.26
C ASP A 680 19.94 20.43 -28.70
N LYS A 681 20.22 19.19 -29.13
CA LYS A 681 19.94 18.69 -30.47
C LYS A 681 18.44 18.67 -30.83
N HIS A 682 17.54 18.73 -29.84
CA HIS A 682 16.08 18.72 -30.06
C HIS A 682 15.44 20.11 -30.02
N ALA A 683 16.22 21.16 -29.76
CA ALA A 683 15.69 22.50 -29.52
C ALA A 683 14.84 23.03 -30.69
N ASP A 684 15.21 22.73 -31.93
CA ASP A 684 14.47 23.21 -33.10
C ASP A 684 13.17 22.43 -33.32
N GLN A 685 13.13 21.13 -32.97
CA GLN A 685 11.90 20.33 -32.96
C GLN A 685 10.92 20.81 -31.89
N PHE A 686 11.43 21.18 -30.71
CA PHE A 686 10.61 21.79 -29.65
C PHE A 686 10.02 23.14 -30.11
N LYS A 687 10.82 24.00 -30.74
CA LYS A 687 10.32 25.26 -31.31
C LYS A 687 9.25 25.02 -32.37
N GLU A 688 9.43 24.00 -33.20
CA GLU A 688 8.47 23.64 -34.25
C GLU A 688 7.14 23.17 -33.66
N LEU A 689 7.16 22.28 -32.66
CA LEU A 689 5.94 21.89 -31.93
C LEU A 689 5.18 23.12 -31.39
N MET A 690 5.88 24.07 -30.80
CA MET A 690 5.25 25.19 -30.09
C MET A 690 4.59 26.23 -31.01
N LYS A 691 4.70 26.08 -32.34
CA LYS A 691 3.99 26.92 -33.32
C LYS A 691 2.50 26.57 -33.45
N TYR A 692 2.12 25.34 -33.12
CA TYR A 692 0.77 24.85 -33.38
C TYR A 692 -0.22 25.31 -32.30
N PRO A 693 -1.35 25.95 -32.67
CA PRO A 693 -2.31 26.49 -31.70
C PRO A 693 -2.80 25.47 -30.67
N GLU A 694 -3.05 24.23 -31.10
CA GLU A 694 -3.49 23.14 -30.22
C GLU A 694 -2.45 22.75 -29.17
N PHE A 695 -1.16 22.92 -29.46
CA PHE A 695 -0.09 22.71 -28.49
C PHE A 695 0.13 23.94 -27.61
N GLN A 696 -0.09 25.14 -28.14
CA GLN A 696 -0.09 26.37 -27.33
C GLN A 696 -1.20 26.36 -26.27
N ASP A 697 -2.36 25.79 -26.58
CA ASP A 697 -3.44 25.63 -25.60
C ASP A 697 -3.07 24.69 -24.46
N GLU A 698 -2.38 23.58 -24.74
CA GLU A 698 -1.85 22.70 -23.70
C GLU A 698 -0.78 23.40 -22.84
N MET A 699 0.04 24.28 -23.44
CA MET A 699 1.00 25.10 -22.69
C MET A 699 0.28 26.07 -21.75
N LYS A 700 -0.76 26.77 -22.23
CA LYS A 700 -1.60 27.65 -21.39
C LYS A 700 -2.26 26.88 -20.25
N GLN A 701 -2.72 25.65 -20.52
CA GLN A 701 -3.31 24.79 -19.50
C GLN A 701 -2.28 24.36 -18.47
N GLN A 702 -1.06 23.98 -18.88
CA GLN A 702 -0.01 23.62 -17.94
C GLN A 702 0.41 24.79 -17.06
N VAL A 703 0.44 26.04 -17.57
CA VAL A 703 0.64 27.23 -16.72
C VAL A 703 -0.43 27.30 -15.63
N ARG A 704 -1.71 27.11 -15.98
CA ARG A 704 -2.82 27.14 -15.01
C ARG A 704 -2.69 26.05 -13.95
N ASP A 705 -2.36 24.83 -14.37
CA ASP A 705 -2.19 23.70 -13.46
C ASP A 705 -1.01 23.95 -12.49
N ASP A 706 0.12 24.44 -12.99
CA ASP A 706 1.29 24.79 -12.18
C ASP A 706 0.96 25.93 -11.20
N VAL A 707 0.25 26.97 -11.65
CA VAL A 707 -0.13 28.11 -10.84
C VAL A 707 -1.13 27.75 -9.75
N LEU A 708 -2.06 26.84 -10.01
CA LEU A 708 -3.01 26.33 -9.02
C LEU A 708 -2.27 25.68 -7.83
N VAL A 709 -1.19 24.95 -8.11
CA VAL A 709 -0.31 24.41 -7.06
C VAL A 709 0.29 25.54 -6.21
N TYR A 710 0.72 26.65 -6.83
CA TYR A 710 1.25 27.81 -6.10
C TYR A 710 0.19 28.41 -5.17
N VAL A 711 -1.04 28.59 -5.67
CA VAL A 711 -2.17 29.12 -4.88
C VAL A 711 -2.43 28.26 -3.65
N HIS A 712 -2.50 26.93 -3.78
CA HIS A 712 -2.69 26.02 -2.65
C HIS A 712 -1.54 26.10 -1.64
N GLN A 713 -0.29 26.17 -2.12
CA GLN A 713 0.90 26.26 -1.25
C GLN A 713 1.00 27.61 -0.54
N ILE A 714 0.50 28.69 -1.13
CA ILE A 714 0.46 30.02 -0.52
C ILE A 714 -0.62 30.07 0.57
N LYS A 715 -1.80 29.50 0.30
CA LYS A 715 -2.90 29.41 1.27
C LYS A 715 -2.54 28.59 2.49
N SER A 716 -1.85 27.46 2.31
CA SER A 716 -1.39 26.62 3.43
C SER A 716 -0.38 27.33 4.35
N ARG A 717 0.18 28.47 3.91
CA ARG A 717 1.11 29.31 4.67
C ARG A 717 0.44 30.50 5.34
N GLY A 718 -0.90 30.53 5.39
CA GLY A 718 -1.69 31.55 6.08
C GLY A 718 -1.96 32.82 5.27
N ILE A 719 -1.66 32.83 3.97
CA ILE A 719 -1.97 33.93 3.06
C ILE A 719 -3.31 33.62 2.37
N THR A 720 -4.36 34.30 2.77
CA THR A 720 -5.75 34.06 2.37
C THR A 720 -6.37 35.23 1.62
N ASP A 721 -5.81 36.44 1.68
CA ASP A 721 -6.30 37.56 0.88
C ASP A 721 -5.99 37.33 -0.61
N PRO A 722 -6.99 37.40 -1.51
CA PRO A 722 -6.81 37.13 -2.93
C PRO A 722 -5.76 37.99 -3.63
N ARG A 723 -5.63 39.27 -3.26
CA ARG A 723 -4.61 40.16 -3.84
C ARG A 723 -3.23 39.82 -3.30
N ALA A 724 -3.14 39.44 -2.02
CA ALA A 724 -1.91 38.91 -1.44
C ALA A 724 -1.49 37.58 -2.06
N ILE A 725 -2.44 36.69 -2.40
CA ILE A 725 -2.19 35.43 -3.12
C ILE A 725 -1.64 35.71 -4.51
N LEU A 726 -2.22 36.64 -5.28
CA LEU A 726 -1.71 37.02 -6.59
C LEU A 726 -0.29 37.61 -6.50
N ALA A 727 -0.03 38.48 -5.52
CA ALA A 727 1.29 39.05 -5.30
C ALA A 727 2.32 37.98 -4.92
N MET A 728 1.99 37.10 -3.97
CA MET A 728 2.90 36.04 -3.51
C MET A 728 3.10 34.98 -4.59
N GLY A 729 2.08 34.64 -5.37
CA GLY A 729 2.16 33.69 -6.48
C GLY A 729 3.09 34.15 -7.59
N ARG A 730 3.14 35.47 -7.84
CA ARG A 730 4.08 36.05 -8.78
C ARG A 730 5.54 35.93 -8.32
N ILE A 731 5.79 36.11 -7.03
CA ILE A 731 7.11 35.90 -6.40
C ILE A 731 7.46 34.41 -6.39
N TYR A 732 6.47 33.55 -6.16
CA TYR A 732 6.62 32.10 -6.15
C TYR A 732 7.12 31.57 -7.51
N ASN A 733 6.60 32.14 -8.62
CA ASN A 733 7.08 31.81 -9.97
C ASN A 733 8.57 32.15 -10.18
N ALA A 734 9.09 33.18 -9.51
CA ALA A 734 10.52 33.49 -9.53
C ALA A 734 11.35 32.56 -8.63
N GLY A 735 10.69 31.81 -7.74
CA GLY A 735 11.27 30.75 -6.91
C GLY A 735 10.62 30.67 -5.53
N ASN A 736 10.26 29.46 -5.10
CA ASN A 736 9.57 29.21 -3.83
C ASN A 736 10.35 29.75 -2.61
N GLY A 737 11.67 29.59 -2.58
CA GLY A 737 12.52 30.07 -1.49
C GLY A 737 12.62 31.59 -1.45
N PHE A 738 12.34 32.30 -2.55
CA PHE A 738 12.18 33.75 -2.52
C PHE A 738 10.86 34.14 -1.86
N ALA A 739 9.75 33.49 -2.24
CA ALA A 739 8.44 33.72 -1.63
C ALA A 739 8.46 33.47 -0.11
N GLU A 740 9.13 32.40 0.34
CA GLU A 740 9.32 32.10 1.76
C GLU A 740 10.12 33.19 2.48
N ARG A 741 11.26 33.61 1.90
CA ARG A 741 12.07 34.69 2.48
C ARG A 741 11.30 36.00 2.60
N ILE A 742 10.45 36.35 1.62
CA ILE A 742 9.61 37.56 1.70
C ILE A 742 8.61 37.43 2.84
N LYS A 743 7.86 36.32 2.90
CA LYS A 743 6.90 36.06 3.98
C LYS A 743 7.58 36.14 5.35
N ASP A 744 8.71 35.48 5.54
CA ASP A 744 9.43 35.45 6.81
C ASP A 744 10.00 36.82 7.18
N SER A 745 10.44 37.61 6.19
CA SER A 745 10.89 39.00 6.43
C SER A 745 9.76 39.90 6.89
N ILE A 746 8.57 39.78 6.29
CA ILE A 746 7.36 40.51 6.72
C ILE A 746 7.00 40.13 8.15
N LEU A 747 6.97 38.83 8.47
CA LEU A 747 6.65 38.34 9.81
C LEU A 747 7.67 38.81 10.86
N LYS A 748 8.97 38.79 10.54
CA LYS A 748 10.03 39.30 11.43
C LYS A 748 9.89 40.79 11.73
N LYS A 749 9.27 41.55 10.84
CA LYS A 749 8.97 42.99 11.02
C LYS A 749 7.58 43.23 11.62
N ASN A 750 6.88 42.18 12.08
CA ASN A 750 5.49 42.22 12.53
C ASN A 750 4.52 42.79 11.48
N GLY A 751 4.81 42.62 10.19
CA GLY A 751 3.98 43.06 9.08
C GLY A 751 2.85 42.09 8.74
N ASN A 752 1.85 42.56 7.99
CA ASN A 752 0.71 41.75 7.56
C ASN A 752 1.00 41.00 6.26
N ILE A 753 1.10 39.66 6.33
CA ILE A 753 1.29 38.79 5.16
C ILE A 753 0.06 38.67 4.25
N ASN A 754 -1.09 39.21 4.67
CA ASN A 754 -2.31 39.31 3.87
C ASN A 754 -2.51 40.70 3.23
N ASP A 755 -1.52 41.59 3.34
CA ASP A 755 -1.50 42.85 2.61
C ASP A 755 -0.58 42.76 1.39
N TYR A 756 -1.17 42.83 0.19
CA TYR A 756 -0.43 42.77 -1.07
C TYR A 756 0.56 43.93 -1.23
N GLN A 757 0.26 45.12 -0.68
CA GLN A 757 1.17 46.27 -0.75
C GLN A 757 2.43 46.02 0.07
N THR A 758 2.26 45.47 1.28
CA THR A 758 3.36 45.01 2.13
C THR A 758 4.20 43.94 1.43
N ILE A 759 3.60 42.96 0.76
CA ILE A 759 4.31 41.92 0.00
C ILE A 759 5.14 42.52 -1.13
N ILE A 760 4.54 43.39 -1.94
CA ILE A 760 5.20 44.03 -3.09
C ILE A 760 6.35 44.92 -2.61
N ALA A 761 6.14 45.72 -1.56
CA ALA A 761 7.16 46.60 -0.99
C ALA A 761 8.34 45.79 -0.45
N GLU A 762 8.09 44.73 0.31
CA GLU A 762 9.15 43.87 0.86
C GLU A 762 9.94 43.19 -0.27
N TYR A 763 9.26 42.69 -1.31
CA TYR A 763 9.93 42.12 -2.47
C TYR A 763 10.81 43.15 -3.18
N ASN A 764 10.28 44.34 -3.48
CA ASN A 764 11.00 45.41 -4.17
C ASN A 764 12.19 45.95 -3.35
N ALA A 765 12.17 45.81 -2.02
CA ALA A 765 13.28 46.14 -1.14
C ALA A 765 14.44 45.11 -1.18
N THR A 766 14.24 43.94 -1.79
CA THR A 766 15.33 42.96 -1.98
C THR A 766 16.24 43.32 -3.16
N LYS A 767 17.48 42.85 -3.16
CA LYS A 767 18.39 42.98 -4.32
C LYS A 767 17.75 42.41 -5.59
N HIS A 768 17.09 41.26 -5.46
CA HIS A 768 16.42 40.59 -6.56
C HIS A 768 15.23 41.41 -7.08
N GLY A 769 14.37 41.94 -6.20
CA GLY A 769 13.23 42.78 -6.60
C GLY A 769 13.65 44.07 -7.30
N ARG A 770 14.71 44.75 -6.82
CA ARG A 770 15.26 45.92 -7.52
C ARG A 770 15.78 45.60 -8.93
N SER A 771 16.33 44.42 -9.13
CA SER A 771 16.90 44.00 -10.41
C SER A 771 15.83 43.53 -11.41
N TYR A 772 14.87 42.72 -10.97
CA TYR A 772 13.90 42.08 -11.87
C TYR A 772 12.59 42.86 -12.01
N ARG A 773 12.28 43.76 -11.06
CA ARG A 773 11.13 44.67 -11.07
C ARG A 773 9.84 43.99 -11.55
N ILE A 774 9.56 42.79 -11.03
CA ILE A 774 8.53 41.92 -11.63
C ILE A 774 7.17 42.60 -11.66
N PHE A 775 6.81 43.35 -10.61
CA PHE A 775 5.53 44.05 -10.50
C PHE A 775 5.37 45.27 -11.42
N ASP A 776 6.47 45.76 -12.01
CA ASP A 776 6.45 46.86 -12.97
C ASP A 776 6.30 46.35 -14.43
N LYS A 777 6.38 45.04 -14.65
CA LYS A 777 6.13 44.44 -15.97
C LYS A 777 4.67 44.69 -16.36
N LYS A 778 4.49 45.15 -17.61
CA LYS A 778 3.17 45.41 -18.20
C LYS A 778 2.68 44.23 -19.01
N ASP A 779 1.38 43.97 -18.94
CA ASP A 779 0.70 43.04 -19.85
C ASP A 779 0.44 43.68 -21.23
N LYS A 780 -0.32 42.99 -22.09
CA LYS A 780 -0.67 43.47 -23.43
C LYS A 780 -1.61 44.67 -23.43
N THR A 781 -2.36 44.88 -22.36
CA THR A 781 -3.28 46.02 -22.19
C THR A 781 -2.54 47.26 -21.69
N GLY A 782 -1.28 47.11 -21.26
CA GLY A 782 -0.42 48.19 -20.80
C GLY A 782 -0.48 48.43 -19.29
N GLU A 783 -1.27 47.63 -18.57
CA GLU A 783 -1.36 47.62 -17.10
C GLU A 783 -0.17 46.86 -16.51
N SER A 784 0.45 47.42 -15.45
CA SER A 784 1.46 46.70 -14.68
C SER A 784 0.81 45.64 -13.80
N TYR A 785 1.56 44.60 -13.43
CA TYR A 785 1.03 43.61 -12.48
C TYR A 785 0.59 44.21 -11.15
N ALA A 786 1.27 45.25 -10.66
CA ALA A 786 0.82 45.95 -9.47
C ALA A 786 -0.58 46.59 -9.67
N GLN A 787 -0.85 47.13 -10.88
CA GLN A 787 -2.17 47.69 -11.23
C GLN A 787 -3.23 46.59 -11.32
N VAL A 788 -2.94 45.46 -11.97
CA VAL A 788 -3.88 44.33 -12.07
C VAL A 788 -4.21 43.77 -10.70
N ILE A 789 -3.22 43.60 -9.81
CA ILE A 789 -3.44 43.13 -8.44
C ILE A 789 -4.26 44.15 -7.63
N ALA A 790 -3.98 45.45 -7.78
CA ALA A 790 -4.73 46.49 -7.07
C ALA A 790 -6.21 46.53 -7.50
N ASN A 791 -6.47 46.31 -8.79
CA ASN A 791 -7.81 46.33 -9.39
C ASN A 791 -8.59 45.01 -9.24
N TYR A 792 -7.95 43.94 -8.75
CA TYR A 792 -8.61 42.64 -8.58
C TYR A 792 -9.72 42.70 -7.51
N THR A 793 -10.96 42.48 -7.94
CA THR A 793 -12.14 42.37 -7.08
C THR A 793 -12.67 40.95 -7.09
N VAL A 794 -12.89 40.37 -5.91
CA VAL A 794 -13.60 39.10 -5.78
C VAL A 794 -15.08 39.39 -5.94
N ASP A 795 -15.73 38.74 -6.90
CA ASP A 795 -17.19 38.75 -6.96
C ASP A 795 -17.73 37.97 -5.74
N ARG A 796 -18.23 38.71 -4.74
CA ARG A 796 -18.78 38.14 -3.48
C ARG A 796 -20.27 37.81 -3.58
N SER A 797 -20.88 37.90 -4.77
CA SER A 797 -22.33 37.79 -4.96
C SER A 797 -22.94 36.41 -4.75
N THR A 798 -22.15 35.36 -4.46
CA THR A 798 -22.68 34.00 -4.23
C THR A 798 -22.38 33.41 -2.85
N ALA A 799 -21.82 34.19 -1.93
CA ALA A 799 -21.57 33.76 -0.55
C ALA A 799 -22.69 34.18 0.42
N ILE A 800 -23.96 33.88 0.11
CA ILE A 800 -25.06 33.84 1.07
C ILE A 800 -26.01 32.70 0.66
N VAL A 801 -25.92 31.57 1.36
CA VAL A 801 -26.96 30.87 2.16
C VAL A 801 -26.33 29.59 2.71
#